data_AF-A0A3Q7TCI7-F1
#
_entry.id   AF-A0A3Q7TCI7-F1
#
_cell.length_a   1.000
_cell.length_b   1.000
_cell.length_c   1.000
_cell.angle_alpha   90.00
_cell.angle_beta   90.00
_cell.angle_gamma   90.00
#
_symmetry.space_group_name_H-M   'P 1'
#
loop_
_entity.id
_entity.type
_entity.pdbx_description
1 polymer ?
#
loop_
_entity_poly.entity_id
_entity_poly.type
_entity_poly.pdbx_seq_one_letter_code
_entity_poly.pdbx_strand_id
1 'polypeptide(L)'
;MDGNAQGHLLTNLSLPTVPVSHPVLTLSPPRAQALEGRRVTLHCEARRGSPPILYQFYHGDVLLRGRSAHTAGGASFSITLTAESSGKYSCTADNGFGPQRSDTRSLSVTVPASRPILTLRVPGTRAVVGDVMELHCEVHKGSPPILYRFYHDDVLLGSRWPPSGRGTSFNLPLTPEHSGSYACEADNGLGAQRSDTASLRVTVPASRPVLTLRVPGTQAVVGDVMELHCEAHRGSPPILYRFYHDDVFLGSSSAPSGGRASFNLSLTPEHSGSYACEADNGLGAQRSDTASLRVTVPASRPVLTLRVPGTQAVVGDVMELHCEAHRGSPPILYRFYHDDVFLGSSSAPSGGRASFNLSLTPEHSGSYACEADNGLGAQRSEVVPLNVTVPASRPILTLRAPGDQAFPGDVMELHCEAHRGSPPILYRFYHDNVILGSSSVPSGGGASFNLSLTAEHTGNYSCEADNGLGAQCSETVTLSISGLTGSRLGPVATGVAGGLLGMGGLAVVALLLYCRLPRKAGRTSDPSRNPSNSDPQEPTYYNVPGWIELQPVYSNVNPKGGDVVYSEVRRIQEGNKHAVASDSALRLLWTYLPSHGPIASPQPYSAQGSSVIYSQTKGHAVHAQKGLEYVPSPWPGAWHTCQLGIHGIRKQKREEVPGLGLVLPPPELCKALACTAFKFLSRRHFCREVSSGQATKLRAPSPAPRHAGPYATAHCPFAGFQLAML
;
A
#
# COMPACT_ATOMS: atom_id res chain seq x y z
N MET A 1 18.15 -61.75 -141.64
CA MET A 1 19.32 -60.90 -141.86
C MET A 1 19.17 -59.70 -140.94
N ASP A 2 20.17 -59.52 -140.07
CA ASP A 2 20.73 -58.29 -139.49
C ASP A 2 19.81 -57.06 -139.31
N GLY A 3 19.72 -56.52 -138.08
CA GLY A 3 18.82 -55.40 -137.78
C GLY A 3 19.05 -54.56 -136.50
N ASN A 4 20.03 -54.90 -135.64
CA ASN A 4 20.43 -54.15 -134.44
C ASN A 4 19.37 -54.06 -133.29
N ALA A 5 19.81 -53.61 -132.12
CA ALA A 5 19.03 -53.45 -130.89
C ALA A 5 19.20 -52.05 -130.28
N GLN A 6 18.76 -51.87 -129.02
CA GLN A 6 18.65 -50.61 -128.25
C GLN A 6 17.43 -49.74 -128.66
N GLY A 7 16.74 -49.07 -127.74
CA GLY A 7 16.86 -49.08 -126.28
C GLY A 7 15.99 -47.98 -125.66
N HIS A 8 15.24 -48.27 -124.59
CA HIS A 8 14.38 -47.26 -123.96
C HIS A 8 15.20 -46.15 -123.28
N LEU A 9 15.06 -44.91 -123.75
CA LEU A 9 15.32 -43.70 -122.97
C LEU A 9 14.00 -43.04 -122.60
N LEU A 10 13.48 -43.34 -121.41
CA LEU A 10 12.53 -42.45 -120.74
C LEU A 10 13.32 -41.28 -120.15
N THR A 11 13.38 -40.17 -120.89
CA THR A 11 14.00 -38.93 -120.42
C THR A 11 13.21 -38.34 -119.26
N ASN A 12 13.69 -38.57 -118.04
CA ASN A 12 13.15 -37.96 -116.83
C ASN A 12 13.28 -36.43 -116.92
N LEU A 13 12.18 -35.76 -117.24
CA LEU A 13 12.07 -34.30 -117.19
C LEU A 13 12.01 -33.84 -115.73
N SER A 14 13.17 -33.76 -115.09
CA SER A 14 13.32 -33.13 -113.78
C SER A 14 12.93 -31.66 -113.86
N LEU A 15 11.85 -31.28 -113.18
CA LEU A 15 11.43 -29.89 -113.03
C LEU A 15 12.59 -29.04 -112.47
N PRO A 16 12.78 -27.80 -112.95
CA PRO A 16 13.86 -26.94 -112.49
C PRO A 16 13.73 -26.64 -110.99
N THR A 17 14.79 -26.94 -110.24
CA THR A 17 14.85 -26.68 -108.80
C THR A 17 15.10 -25.20 -108.53
N VAL A 18 14.10 -24.53 -107.93
CA VAL A 18 14.17 -23.11 -107.56
C VAL A 18 14.85 -22.98 -106.20
N PRO A 19 15.88 -22.13 -106.05
CA PRO A 19 16.48 -21.82 -104.74
C PRO A 19 15.46 -21.25 -103.75
N VAL A 20 15.67 -21.50 -102.46
CA VAL A 20 14.84 -20.94 -101.39
C VAL A 20 14.95 -19.43 -101.26
N SER A 21 13.81 -18.75 -101.09
CA SER A 21 13.75 -17.35 -100.65
C SER A 21 13.95 -17.23 -99.13
N HIS A 22 14.32 -16.04 -98.64
CA HIS A 22 14.28 -15.71 -97.21
C HIS A 22 12.98 -16.20 -96.54
N PRO A 23 13.07 -17.07 -95.51
CA PRO A 23 11.90 -17.62 -94.85
C PRO A 23 11.31 -16.64 -93.83
N VAL A 24 9.99 -16.67 -93.67
CA VAL A 24 9.28 -15.85 -92.68
C VAL A 24 8.98 -16.70 -91.45
N LEU A 25 9.53 -16.31 -90.29
CA LEU A 25 9.16 -16.89 -89.01
C LEU A 25 7.92 -16.21 -88.43
N THR A 26 6.92 -17.03 -88.11
CA THR A 26 5.68 -16.66 -87.42
C THR A 26 5.54 -17.44 -86.10
N LEU A 27 4.80 -16.85 -85.15
CA LEU A 27 4.54 -17.39 -83.82
C LEU A 27 3.03 -17.44 -83.60
N SER A 28 2.48 -18.60 -83.26
CA SER A 28 1.05 -18.78 -82.97
C SER A 28 0.85 -19.54 -81.65
N PRO A 29 0.06 -19.03 -80.68
CA PRO A 29 -0.62 -17.74 -80.69
C PRO A 29 0.33 -16.52 -80.69
N PRO A 30 -0.18 -15.30 -80.94
CA PRO A 30 0.62 -14.08 -80.96
C PRO A 30 1.33 -13.80 -79.62
N ARG A 31 2.43 -13.03 -79.69
CA ARG A 31 3.32 -12.66 -78.55
C ARG A 31 2.61 -12.27 -77.26
N ALA A 32 1.47 -11.59 -77.35
CA ALA A 32 0.70 -11.10 -76.20
C ALA A 32 0.03 -12.20 -75.35
N GLN A 33 0.12 -13.47 -75.72
CA GLN A 33 -0.49 -14.60 -75.01
C GLN A 33 0.51 -15.70 -74.59
N ALA A 34 1.81 -15.37 -74.59
CA ALA A 34 2.92 -16.27 -74.25
C ALA A 34 3.03 -16.50 -72.74
N LEU A 35 2.09 -17.27 -72.17
CA LEU A 35 2.12 -17.65 -70.74
C LEU A 35 2.92 -18.95 -70.53
N GLU A 36 3.60 -19.08 -69.39
CA GLU A 36 4.26 -20.33 -69.00
C GLU A 36 3.28 -21.52 -69.03
N GLY A 37 3.77 -22.70 -69.42
CA GLY A 37 2.97 -23.93 -69.59
C GLY A 37 2.11 -23.97 -70.86
N ARG A 38 1.86 -22.85 -71.56
CA ARG A 38 1.15 -22.86 -72.85
C ARG A 38 2.06 -23.37 -73.98
N ARG A 39 1.44 -23.87 -75.06
CA ARG A 39 2.14 -24.30 -76.27
C ARG A 39 2.15 -23.17 -77.31
N VAL A 40 3.32 -22.81 -77.81
CA VAL A 40 3.50 -21.90 -78.95
C VAL A 40 4.08 -22.69 -80.12
N THR A 41 3.54 -22.44 -81.32
CA THR A 41 4.03 -23.00 -82.57
C THR A 41 4.84 -21.96 -83.33
N LEU A 42 6.12 -22.29 -83.55
CA LEU A 42 7.01 -21.65 -84.50
C LEU A 42 6.66 -22.21 -85.88
N HIS A 43 6.21 -21.37 -86.79
CA HIS A 43 5.95 -21.76 -88.18
C HIS A 43 6.83 -20.94 -89.12
N CYS A 44 7.56 -21.64 -89.98
CA CYS A 44 8.60 -21.08 -90.85
C CYS A 44 8.32 -21.49 -92.31
N GLU A 45 8.20 -20.51 -93.20
CA GLU A 45 7.86 -20.73 -94.60
C GLU A 45 8.72 -19.85 -95.53
N ALA A 46 9.34 -20.46 -96.54
CA ALA A 46 9.91 -19.76 -97.69
C ALA A 46 8.87 -19.63 -98.80
N ARG A 47 8.58 -18.41 -99.26
CA ARG A 47 7.57 -18.12 -100.31
C ARG A 47 7.96 -18.63 -101.71
N ARG A 48 9.24 -18.95 -101.93
CA ARG A 48 9.77 -19.61 -103.13
C ARG A 48 10.81 -20.64 -102.71
N GLY A 49 10.90 -21.72 -103.48
CA GLY A 49 11.85 -22.82 -103.30
C GLY A 49 11.22 -24.16 -103.69
N SER A 50 11.95 -25.01 -104.42
CA SER A 50 11.48 -26.37 -104.73
C SER A 50 11.72 -27.31 -103.55
N PRO A 51 10.74 -28.13 -103.12
CA PRO A 51 10.94 -29.20 -102.14
C PRO A 51 11.93 -30.28 -102.62
N PRO A 52 12.58 -31.03 -101.71
CA PRO A 52 12.47 -30.92 -100.25
C PRO A 52 13.24 -29.72 -99.69
N ILE A 53 12.64 -28.99 -98.76
CA ILE A 53 13.28 -27.89 -98.03
C ILE A 53 13.53 -28.32 -96.59
N LEU A 54 14.78 -28.26 -96.13
CA LEU A 54 15.13 -28.42 -94.72
C LEU A 54 14.95 -27.09 -93.99
N TYR A 55 14.06 -27.07 -93.00
CA TYR A 55 13.87 -25.95 -92.08
C TYR A 55 14.52 -26.26 -90.73
N GLN A 56 15.31 -25.33 -90.21
CA GLN A 56 15.94 -25.43 -88.88
C GLN A 56 15.51 -24.27 -88.00
N PHE A 57 15.09 -24.54 -86.76
CA PHE A 57 14.59 -23.55 -85.80
C PHE A 57 15.62 -23.28 -84.70
N TYR A 58 15.83 -22.01 -84.36
CA TYR A 58 16.85 -21.56 -83.40
C TYR A 58 16.25 -20.67 -82.30
N HIS A 59 16.83 -20.74 -81.10
CA HIS A 59 16.66 -19.80 -79.99
C HIS A 59 18.04 -19.22 -79.64
N GLY A 60 18.18 -17.90 -79.76
CA GLY A 60 19.49 -17.29 -79.99
C GLY A 60 20.13 -17.92 -81.23
N ASP A 61 21.28 -18.56 -81.03
CA ASP A 61 21.98 -19.35 -82.04
C ASP A 61 22.02 -20.86 -81.71
N VAL A 62 21.27 -21.31 -80.69
CA VAL A 62 21.10 -22.72 -80.35
C VAL A 62 20.05 -23.35 -81.28
N LEU A 63 20.45 -24.41 -82.00
CA LEU A 63 19.55 -25.21 -82.84
C LEU A 63 18.58 -26.03 -81.96
N LEU A 64 17.28 -25.75 -82.08
CA LEU A 64 16.22 -26.45 -81.37
C LEU A 64 15.79 -27.72 -82.11
N ARG A 65 15.55 -27.61 -83.43
CA ARG A 65 14.99 -28.70 -84.25
C ARG A 65 15.17 -28.45 -85.74
N GLY A 66 15.53 -29.51 -86.48
CA GLY A 66 15.38 -29.59 -87.93
C GLY A 66 14.09 -30.34 -88.34
N ARG A 67 13.45 -29.90 -89.43
CA ARG A 67 12.28 -30.53 -90.06
C ARG A 67 12.34 -30.33 -91.58
N SER A 68 12.26 -31.41 -92.36
CA SER A 68 12.13 -31.33 -93.82
C SER A 68 10.66 -31.21 -94.25
N ALA A 69 10.39 -30.33 -95.22
CA ALA A 69 9.10 -30.19 -95.87
C ALA A 69 9.20 -30.73 -97.31
N HIS A 70 8.32 -31.67 -97.66
CA HIS A 70 8.29 -32.33 -98.98
C HIS A 70 7.21 -31.75 -99.92
N THR A 71 6.44 -30.77 -99.43
CA THR A 71 5.39 -30.03 -100.14
C THR A 71 5.58 -28.52 -99.91
N ALA A 72 4.83 -27.69 -100.64
CA ALA A 72 4.65 -26.29 -100.27
C ALA A 72 3.94 -26.16 -98.89
N GLY A 73 4.05 -25.00 -98.25
CA GLY A 73 3.44 -24.72 -96.93
C GLY A 73 4.40 -24.80 -95.73
N GLY A 74 5.72 -24.74 -95.94
CA GLY A 74 6.70 -24.56 -94.86
C GLY A 74 6.82 -25.73 -93.87
N ALA A 75 7.29 -25.41 -92.66
CA ALA A 75 7.39 -26.35 -91.54
C ALA A 75 6.95 -25.72 -90.21
N SER A 76 6.46 -26.55 -89.29
CA SER A 76 5.98 -26.13 -87.96
C SER A 76 6.63 -26.93 -86.84
N PHE A 77 7.05 -26.24 -85.78
CA PHE A 77 7.60 -26.81 -84.56
C PHE A 77 6.95 -26.15 -83.33
N SER A 78 6.32 -26.95 -82.47
CA SER A 78 5.67 -26.46 -81.26
C SER A 78 6.52 -26.73 -80.02
N ILE A 79 6.65 -25.71 -79.18
CA ILE A 79 7.31 -25.77 -77.86
C ILE A 79 6.28 -25.50 -76.75
N THR A 80 6.46 -26.14 -75.59
CA THR A 80 5.78 -25.73 -74.35
C THR A 80 6.63 -24.65 -73.70
N LEU A 81 6.03 -23.52 -73.33
CA LEU A 81 6.75 -22.38 -72.79
C LEU A 81 7.21 -22.61 -71.34
N THR A 82 8.46 -22.28 -71.09
CA THR A 82 9.08 -22.08 -69.77
C THR A 82 9.57 -20.63 -69.66
N ALA A 83 9.89 -20.15 -68.46
CA ALA A 83 10.57 -18.85 -68.29
C ALA A 83 11.80 -18.70 -69.21
N GLU A 84 12.60 -19.76 -69.35
CA GLU A 84 13.79 -19.86 -70.22
C GLU A 84 13.47 -19.79 -71.72
N SER A 85 12.23 -20.03 -72.13
CA SER A 85 11.76 -19.84 -73.51
C SER A 85 11.61 -18.36 -73.91
N SER A 86 11.97 -17.42 -73.02
CA SER A 86 12.12 -16.01 -73.37
C SER A 86 13.40 -15.80 -74.18
N GLY A 87 13.38 -14.98 -75.23
CA GLY A 87 14.55 -14.71 -76.07
C GLY A 87 14.22 -14.43 -77.53
N LYS A 88 15.22 -14.49 -78.41
CA LYS A 88 15.06 -14.27 -79.86
C LYS A 88 14.99 -15.61 -80.58
N TYR A 89 13.96 -15.83 -81.39
CA TYR A 89 13.84 -17.01 -82.25
C TYR A 89 14.13 -16.66 -83.71
N SER A 90 14.72 -17.58 -84.48
CA SER A 90 14.88 -17.46 -85.94
C SER A 90 14.75 -18.84 -86.58
N CYS A 91 14.59 -18.91 -87.90
CA CYS A 91 14.73 -20.16 -88.64
C CYS A 91 15.63 -19.98 -89.87
N THR A 92 16.23 -21.07 -90.33
CA THR A 92 16.80 -21.16 -91.69
C THR A 92 15.94 -22.09 -92.55
N ALA A 93 16.01 -21.87 -93.86
CA ALA A 93 15.49 -22.76 -94.90
C ALA A 93 16.62 -23.05 -95.90
N ASP A 94 16.79 -24.31 -96.31
CA ASP A 94 17.79 -24.73 -97.31
C ASP A 94 17.22 -25.84 -98.20
N ASN A 95 17.57 -25.83 -99.49
CA ASN A 95 17.29 -26.90 -100.44
C ASN A 95 18.51 -27.27 -101.31
N GLY A 96 19.72 -27.06 -100.78
CA GLY A 96 20.99 -27.40 -101.43
C GLY A 96 21.63 -26.24 -102.21
N PHE A 97 20.91 -25.12 -102.36
CA PHE A 97 21.41 -23.88 -102.96
C PHE A 97 21.90 -22.85 -101.94
N GLY A 98 21.89 -23.19 -100.64
CA GLY A 98 22.46 -22.39 -99.56
C GLY A 98 21.39 -21.90 -98.56
N PRO A 99 21.66 -21.96 -97.25
CA PRO A 99 20.67 -21.67 -96.21
C PRO A 99 20.34 -20.18 -96.13
N GLN A 100 19.04 -19.85 -96.21
CA GLN A 100 18.53 -18.50 -95.98
C GLN A 100 17.94 -18.39 -94.56
N ARG A 101 18.39 -17.41 -93.76
CA ARG A 101 17.89 -17.15 -92.39
C ARG A 101 16.73 -16.14 -92.40
N SER A 102 15.80 -16.30 -91.47
CA SER A 102 14.69 -15.38 -91.20
C SER A 102 15.12 -14.20 -90.35
N ASP A 103 14.31 -13.13 -90.35
CA ASP A 103 14.31 -12.14 -89.27
C ASP A 103 14.16 -12.80 -87.89
N THR A 104 14.72 -12.18 -86.85
CA THR A 104 14.53 -12.64 -85.48
C THR A 104 13.19 -12.19 -84.90
N ARG A 105 12.45 -13.15 -84.34
CA ARG A 105 11.22 -12.92 -83.57
C ARG A 105 11.51 -13.08 -82.07
N SER A 106 11.62 -11.98 -81.35
CA SER A 106 11.59 -12.00 -79.89
C SER A 106 10.29 -12.63 -79.36
N LEU A 107 10.41 -13.37 -78.26
CA LEU A 107 9.36 -13.94 -77.43
C LEU A 107 9.70 -13.59 -75.97
N SER A 108 8.70 -13.21 -75.18
CA SER A 108 8.83 -13.01 -73.74
C SER A 108 7.74 -13.84 -73.08
N VAL A 109 8.11 -14.70 -72.13
CA VAL A 109 7.16 -15.56 -71.44
C VAL A 109 6.72 -14.90 -70.14
N THR A 110 5.42 -14.72 -69.97
CA THR A 110 4.85 -14.18 -68.72
C THR A 110 4.61 -15.34 -67.75
N VAL A 111 5.28 -15.29 -66.61
CA VAL A 111 5.17 -16.23 -65.50
C VAL A 111 4.12 -15.71 -64.51
N PRO A 112 3.09 -16.50 -64.13
CA PRO A 112 2.16 -16.13 -63.06
C PRO A 112 2.87 -15.85 -61.73
N ALA A 113 2.33 -14.94 -60.92
CA ALA A 113 2.81 -14.77 -59.55
C ALA A 113 2.62 -16.06 -58.73
N SER A 114 3.69 -16.54 -58.08
CA SER A 114 3.59 -17.63 -57.10
C SER A 114 2.91 -17.17 -55.82
N ARG A 115 2.44 -18.10 -54.97
CA ARG A 115 2.00 -17.78 -53.60
C ARG A 115 3.05 -16.90 -52.90
N PRO A 116 2.69 -15.70 -52.42
CA PRO A 116 3.61 -14.84 -51.71
C PRO A 116 3.86 -15.32 -50.29
N ILE A 117 5.02 -14.97 -49.75
CA ILE A 117 5.39 -15.19 -48.35
C ILE A 117 5.27 -13.85 -47.62
N LEU A 118 4.48 -13.82 -46.55
CA LEU A 118 4.38 -12.68 -45.64
C LEU A 118 5.32 -12.88 -44.44
N THR A 119 6.18 -11.90 -44.17
CA THR A 119 6.98 -11.81 -42.94
C THR A 119 6.57 -10.55 -42.18
N LEU A 120 6.15 -10.72 -40.91
CA LEU A 120 5.96 -9.62 -39.97
C LEU A 120 7.27 -9.38 -39.21
N ARG A 121 7.77 -8.14 -39.16
CA ARG A 121 8.96 -7.77 -38.38
C ARG A 121 8.64 -6.60 -37.45
N VAL A 122 9.01 -6.73 -36.19
CA VAL A 122 8.87 -5.70 -35.14
C VAL A 122 10.23 -5.47 -34.46
N PRO A 123 10.46 -4.32 -33.79
CA PRO A 123 11.77 -4.01 -33.20
C PRO A 123 12.18 -4.92 -32.01
N GLY A 124 11.20 -5.48 -31.29
CA GLY A 124 11.41 -6.30 -30.09
C GLY A 124 10.95 -7.76 -30.23
N THR A 125 11.00 -8.50 -29.13
CA THR A 125 10.50 -9.89 -29.04
C THR A 125 8.97 -9.99 -28.91
N ARG A 126 8.30 -8.87 -28.72
CA ARG A 126 6.85 -8.70 -28.68
C ARG A 126 6.49 -7.44 -29.46
N ALA A 127 5.32 -7.43 -30.07
CA ALA A 127 4.73 -6.23 -30.65
C ALA A 127 4.16 -5.35 -29.53
N VAL A 128 4.59 -4.08 -29.43
CA VAL A 128 4.14 -3.11 -28.43
C VAL A 128 3.41 -1.95 -29.11
N VAL A 129 2.43 -1.34 -28.43
CA VAL A 129 1.78 -0.11 -28.93
C VAL A 129 2.83 0.99 -29.13
N GLY A 130 2.83 1.60 -30.32
CA GLY A 130 3.80 2.61 -30.73
C GLY A 130 5.00 2.07 -31.52
N ASP A 131 5.25 0.76 -31.53
CA ASP A 131 6.23 0.16 -32.45
C ASP A 131 5.80 0.38 -33.91
N VAL A 132 6.77 0.47 -34.82
CA VAL A 132 6.50 0.40 -36.27
C VAL A 132 6.80 -1.02 -36.74
N MET A 133 5.74 -1.74 -37.16
CA MET A 133 5.86 -3.07 -37.76
C MET A 133 6.13 -2.95 -39.26
N GLU A 134 7.09 -3.70 -39.79
CA GLU A 134 7.24 -3.95 -41.22
C GLU A 134 6.48 -5.22 -41.60
N LEU A 135 5.51 -5.10 -42.50
CA LEU A 135 4.93 -6.21 -43.25
C LEU A 135 5.71 -6.36 -44.55
N HIS A 136 6.60 -7.35 -44.64
CA HIS A 136 7.35 -7.65 -45.86
C HIS A 136 6.68 -8.78 -46.64
N CYS A 137 6.40 -8.59 -47.92
CA CYS A 137 5.73 -9.57 -48.77
C CYS A 137 6.50 -9.77 -50.09
N GLU A 138 6.84 -11.01 -50.42
CA GLU A 138 7.61 -11.36 -51.63
C GLU A 138 7.11 -12.63 -52.34
N VAL A 139 7.41 -12.74 -53.63
CA VAL A 139 7.16 -13.94 -54.46
C VAL A 139 8.47 -14.53 -54.97
N HIS A 140 8.56 -15.86 -55.01
CA HIS A 140 9.73 -16.56 -55.54
C HIS A 140 9.67 -16.74 -57.08
N LYS A 141 8.48 -16.65 -57.68
CA LYS A 141 8.27 -16.59 -59.14
C LYS A 141 7.19 -15.58 -59.51
N GLY A 142 7.32 -14.99 -60.69
CA GLY A 142 6.33 -14.08 -61.30
C GLY A 142 6.98 -13.03 -62.18
N SER A 143 6.37 -12.73 -63.31
CA SER A 143 6.80 -11.62 -64.18
C SER A 143 6.19 -10.29 -63.69
N PRO A 144 6.97 -9.19 -63.62
CA PRO A 144 6.43 -7.85 -63.37
C PRO A 144 5.54 -7.38 -64.52
N PRO A 145 4.62 -6.42 -64.28
CA PRO A 145 4.45 -5.65 -63.03
C PRO A 145 3.50 -6.34 -62.03
N ILE A 146 4.00 -6.73 -60.86
CA ILE A 146 3.21 -7.42 -59.82
C ILE A 146 2.66 -6.40 -58.81
N LEU A 147 1.34 -6.40 -58.61
CA LEU A 147 0.67 -5.67 -57.53
C LEU A 147 0.71 -6.49 -56.25
N TYR A 148 1.04 -5.84 -55.14
CA TYR A 148 0.92 -6.39 -53.80
C TYR A 148 -0.19 -5.67 -53.04
N ARG A 149 -1.08 -6.42 -52.40
CA ARG A 149 -2.13 -5.93 -51.49
C ARG A 149 -1.87 -6.49 -50.10
N PHE A 150 -2.01 -5.67 -49.05
CA PHE A 150 -1.83 -6.08 -47.64
C PHE A 150 -3.16 -6.03 -46.90
N TYR A 151 -3.44 -7.04 -46.09
CA TYR A 151 -4.69 -7.21 -45.37
C TYR A 151 -4.49 -7.41 -43.87
N HIS A 152 -5.40 -6.86 -43.07
CA HIS A 152 -5.58 -7.13 -41.64
C HIS A 152 -7.05 -7.52 -41.42
N ASP A 153 -7.29 -8.73 -40.91
CA ASP A 153 -8.64 -9.31 -40.69
C ASP A 153 -9.56 -9.12 -41.92
N ASP A 154 -9.03 -9.51 -43.09
CA ASP A 154 -9.62 -9.36 -44.43
C ASP A 154 -9.85 -7.92 -44.94
N VAL A 155 -9.59 -6.89 -44.14
CA VAL A 155 -9.63 -5.48 -44.54
C VAL A 155 -8.34 -5.07 -45.24
N LEU A 156 -8.45 -4.42 -46.41
CA LEU A 156 -7.31 -3.92 -47.19
C LEU A 156 -6.64 -2.72 -46.48
N LEU A 157 -5.40 -2.90 -46.02
CA LEU A 157 -4.55 -1.83 -45.46
C LEU A 157 -3.97 -0.92 -46.53
N GLY A 158 -3.70 -1.46 -47.72
CA GLY A 158 -3.11 -0.72 -48.82
C GLY A 158 -2.47 -1.62 -49.89
N SER A 159 -2.01 -0.98 -50.96
CA SER A 159 -1.43 -1.67 -52.12
C SER A 159 -0.17 -0.98 -52.64
N ARG A 160 0.73 -1.75 -53.25
CA ARG A 160 2.01 -1.26 -53.81
C ARG A 160 2.40 -2.01 -55.09
N TRP A 161 2.99 -1.28 -56.03
CA TRP A 161 3.67 -1.84 -57.21
C TRP A 161 5.19 -1.63 -57.05
N PRO A 162 5.96 -2.62 -56.56
CA PRO A 162 7.42 -2.51 -56.47
C PRO A 162 8.06 -2.54 -57.88
N PRO A 163 9.00 -1.64 -58.21
CA PRO A 163 9.70 -1.65 -59.50
C PRO A 163 10.46 -2.95 -59.80
N SER A 164 10.88 -3.68 -58.76
CA SER A 164 11.57 -4.97 -58.87
C SER A 164 10.64 -6.16 -59.11
N GLY A 165 9.32 -6.02 -58.91
CA GLY A 165 8.32 -7.10 -58.96
C GLY A 165 8.42 -8.16 -57.86
N ARG A 166 9.63 -8.47 -57.36
CA ARG A 166 9.90 -9.61 -56.46
C ARG A 166 9.28 -9.48 -55.06
N GLY A 167 9.15 -8.27 -54.53
CA GLY A 167 8.57 -8.07 -53.20
C GLY A 167 8.54 -6.59 -52.78
N THR A 168 7.86 -6.31 -51.67
CA THR A 168 7.67 -4.96 -51.14
C THR A 168 7.36 -4.98 -49.63
N SER A 169 7.50 -3.82 -48.98
CA SER A 169 7.24 -3.65 -47.55
C SER A 169 6.16 -2.62 -47.28
N PHE A 170 5.37 -2.82 -46.23
CA PHE A 170 4.43 -1.84 -45.69
C PHE A 170 4.71 -1.62 -44.21
N ASN A 171 4.95 -0.37 -43.80
CA ASN A 171 5.22 -0.03 -42.41
C ASN A 171 3.95 0.48 -41.73
N LEU A 172 3.61 -0.10 -40.58
CA LEU A 172 2.39 0.18 -39.82
C LEU A 172 2.74 0.53 -38.36
N PRO A 173 2.47 1.75 -37.87
CA PRO A 173 2.55 2.04 -36.44
C PRO A 173 1.46 1.27 -35.68
N LEU A 174 1.85 0.55 -34.63
CA LEU A 174 0.97 -0.36 -33.92
C LEU A 174 0.09 0.34 -32.89
N THR A 175 -1.19 0.03 -32.91
CA THR A 175 -2.20 0.40 -31.91
C THR A 175 -2.86 -0.90 -31.39
N PRO A 176 -3.62 -0.89 -30.29
CA PRO A 176 -4.27 -2.10 -29.77
C PRO A 176 -5.11 -2.85 -30.81
N GLU A 177 -5.75 -2.08 -31.70
CA GLU A 177 -6.65 -2.53 -32.78
C GLU A 177 -5.92 -3.26 -33.90
N HIS A 178 -4.59 -3.06 -34.04
CA HIS A 178 -3.72 -3.83 -34.95
C HIS A 178 -3.35 -5.23 -34.40
N SER A 179 -4.14 -5.75 -33.45
CA SER A 179 -4.09 -7.16 -33.04
C SER A 179 -5.05 -7.96 -33.90
N GLY A 180 -4.59 -9.04 -34.53
CA GLY A 180 -5.42 -9.80 -35.47
C GLY A 180 -4.60 -10.66 -36.43
N SER A 181 -5.22 -10.98 -37.56
CA SER A 181 -4.68 -11.82 -38.62
C SER A 181 -4.22 -10.99 -39.82
N TYR A 182 -3.07 -11.31 -40.39
CA TYR A 182 -2.46 -10.59 -41.49
C TYR A 182 -2.18 -11.51 -42.68
N ALA A 183 -2.41 -11.02 -43.89
CA ALA A 183 -2.07 -11.70 -45.13
C ALA A 183 -1.64 -10.69 -46.19
N CYS A 184 -0.92 -11.14 -47.21
CA CYS A 184 -0.70 -10.35 -48.42
C CYS A 184 -1.11 -11.13 -49.67
N GLU A 185 -1.43 -10.41 -50.73
CA GLU A 185 -1.79 -10.96 -52.03
C GLU A 185 -0.86 -10.39 -53.11
N ALA A 186 -0.42 -11.25 -54.02
CA ALA A 186 0.39 -10.89 -55.19
C ALA A 186 -0.38 -11.20 -56.47
N ASP A 187 -0.50 -10.22 -57.35
CA ASP A 187 -1.34 -10.27 -58.55
C ASP A 187 -0.63 -9.61 -59.74
N ASN A 188 -0.46 -10.36 -60.84
CA ASN A 188 0.07 -9.84 -62.10
C ASN A 188 -0.91 -10.02 -63.28
N GLY A 189 -2.22 -10.09 -62.99
CA GLY A 189 -3.28 -10.26 -63.98
C GLY A 189 -3.44 -11.68 -64.51
N LEU A 190 -2.64 -12.64 -64.02
CA LEU A 190 -2.71 -14.06 -64.40
C LEU A 190 -3.38 -14.95 -63.31
N GLY A 191 -3.98 -14.32 -62.31
CA GLY A 191 -4.61 -14.97 -61.16
C GLY A 191 -3.90 -14.60 -59.86
N ALA A 192 -4.55 -13.79 -59.03
CA ALA A 192 -4.02 -13.38 -57.74
C ALA A 192 -3.75 -14.57 -56.82
N GLN A 193 -2.65 -14.52 -56.08
CA GLN A 193 -2.28 -15.53 -55.07
C GLN A 193 -2.13 -14.87 -53.71
N ARG A 194 -2.79 -15.42 -52.69
CA ARG A 194 -2.73 -14.93 -51.31
C ARG A 194 -1.78 -15.78 -50.46
N SER A 195 -1.05 -15.13 -49.56
CA SER A 195 -0.14 -15.76 -48.60
C SER A 195 -0.91 -16.60 -47.59
N ASP A 196 -0.18 -17.45 -46.88
CA ASP A 196 -0.66 -17.99 -45.61
C ASP A 196 -0.78 -16.86 -44.57
N THR A 197 -1.61 -17.06 -43.55
CA THR A 197 -2.00 -16.01 -42.59
C THR A 197 -1.06 -15.97 -41.39
N ALA A 198 -0.52 -14.79 -41.06
CA ALA A 198 0.31 -14.55 -39.88
C ALA A 198 -0.50 -13.79 -38.80
N SER A 199 -0.51 -14.28 -37.55
CA SER A 199 -1.22 -13.62 -36.45
C SER A 199 -0.31 -12.71 -35.62
N LEU A 200 -0.79 -11.52 -35.25
CA LEU A 200 -0.11 -10.58 -34.36
C LEU A 200 -0.99 -10.31 -33.12
N ARG A 201 -0.35 -10.16 -31.95
CA ARG A 201 -0.99 -9.63 -30.74
C ARG A 201 -0.21 -8.41 -30.26
N VAL A 202 -0.82 -7.23 -30.30
CA VAL A 202 -0.19 -5.99 -29.83
C VAL A 202 -0.32 -5.93 -28.30
N THR A 203 0.77 -5.59 -27.64
CA THR A 203 0.88 -5.57 -26.19
C THR A 203 0.88 -4.12 -25.69
N VAL A 204 -0.05 -3.78 -24.80
CA VAL A 204 -0.11 -2.48 -24.12
C VAL A 204 0.70 -2.58 -22.82
N PRO A 205 1.65 -1.67 -22.54
CA PRO A 205 2.29 -1.60 -21.22
C PRO A 205 1.27 -1.38 -20.10
N ALA A 206 1.55 -1.89 -18.89
CA ALA A 206 0.74 -1.59 -17.72
C ALA A 206 0.78 -0.07 -17.40
N SER A 207 -0.36 0.53 -17.12
CA SER A 207 -0.43 1.91 -16.60
C SER A 207 0.02 1.96 -15.14
N ARG A 208 0.27 3.17 -14.62
CA ARG A 208 0.28 3.42 -13.17
C ARG A 208 -0.97 2.79 -12.55
N PRO A 209 -0.83 1.89 -11.55
CA PRO A 209 -1.96 1.30 -10.87
C PRO A 209 -2.49 2.23 -9.77
N VAL A 210 -3.78 2.11 -9.49
CA VAL A 210 -4.42 2.70 -8.31
C VAL A 210 -4.44 1.65 -7.20
N LEU A 211 -3.93 2.00 -6.02
CA LEU A 211 -4.09 1.22 -4.79
C LEU A 211 -5.31 1.74 -4.01
N THR A 212 -6.12 0.82 -3.49
CA THR A 212 -7.20 1.10 -2.55
C THR A 212 -7.05 0.16 -1.35
N LEU A 213 -7.02 0.72 -0.15
CA LEU A 213 -7.04 -0.06 1.09
C LEU A 213 -8.49 -0.23 1.55
N ARG A 214 -8.94 -1.46 1.82
CA ARG A 214 -10.27 -1.75 2.37
C ARG A 214 -10.16 -2.47 3.70
N VAL A 215 -10.75 -1.90 4.74
CA VAL A 215 -10.90 -2.51 6.07
C VAL A 215 -12.39 -2.71 6.39
N PRO A 216 -12.76 -3.58 7.34
CA PRO A 216 -14.17 -3.87 7.63
C PRO A 216 -14.95 -2.70 8.26
N GLY A 217 -14.27 -1.81 8.98
CA GLY A 217 -14.86 -0.68 9.71
C GLY A 217 -14.51 0.70 9.13
N THR A 218 -14.81 1.75 9.89
CA THR A 218 -14.43 3.15 9.57
C THR A 218 -12.99 3.49 9.97
N GLN A 219 -12.34 2.62 10.74
CA GLN A 219 -10.92 2.68 11.12
C GLN A 219 -10.31 1.29 10.95
N ALA A 220 -8.99 1.24 10.84
CA ALA A 220 -8.22 0.01 10.75
C ALA A 220 -7.80 -0.45 12.15
N VAL A 221 -8.33 -1.58 12.64
CA VAL A 221 -8.10 -2.07 14.02
C VAL A 221 -7.14 -3.27 14.02
N VAL A 222 -6.34 -3.43 15.07
CA VAL A 222 -5.51 -4.63 15.25
C VAL A 222 -6.39 -5.89 15.26
N GLY A 223 -6.08 -6.84 14.38
CA GLY A 223 -6.84 -8.07 14.18
C GLY A 223 -7.80 -8.05 12.99
N ASP A 224 -8.11 -6.87 12.42
CA ASP A 224 -8.85 -6.77 11.16
C ASP A 224 -8.07 -7.45 10.01
N VAL A 225 -8.80 -7.95 9.01
CA VAL A 225 -8.21 -8.35 7.72
C VAL A 225 -8.44 -7.23 6.72
N MET A 226 -7.36 -6.58 6.29
CA MET A 226 -7.37 -5.54 5.25
C MET A 226 -7.20 -6.17 3.87
N GLU A 227 -8.07 -5.83 2.91
CA GLU A 227 -7.83 -6.10 1.49
C GLU A 227 -7.07 -4.91 0.87
N LEU A 228 -5.84 -5.17 0.41
CA LEU A 228 -5.10 -4.28 -0.48
C LEU A 228 -5.58 -4.58 -1.91
N HIS A 229 -6.28 -3.63 -2.53
CA HIS A 229 -6.88 -3.80 -3.86
C HIS A 229 -6.14 -2.92 -4.88
N CYS A 230 -5.50 -3.54 -5.88
CA CYS A 230 -4.63 -2.84 -6.85
C CYS A 230 -5.12 -3.05 -8.28
N GLU A 231 -5.26 -1.97 -9.06
CA GLU A 231 -5.77 -2.02 -10.44
C GLU A 231 -5.03 -1.05 -11.38
N ALA A 232 -4.48 -1.57 -12.48
CA ALA A 232 -4.02 -0.78 -13.61
C ALA A 232 -5.13 -0.73 -14.68
N HIS A 233 -5.69 0.46 -14.93
CA HIS A 233 -6.79 0.64 -15.89
C HIS A 233 -6.39 0.42 -17.36
N ARG A 234 -5.10 0.32 -17.69
CA ARG A 234 -4.60 -0.07 -19.02
C ARG A 234 -3.45 -1.06 -18.88
N GLY A 235 -3.36 -2.02 -19.79
CA GLY A 235 -2.28 -3.01 -19.86
C GLY A 235 -2.76 -4.34 -20.43
N SER A 236 -1.95 -4.96 -21.29
CA SER A 236 -2.24 -6.31 -21.79
C SER A 236 -1.86 -7.37 -20.75
N PRO A 237 -2.70 -8.39 -20.52
CA PRO A 237 -2.42 -9.43 -19.53
C PRO A 237 -1.49 -10.54 -20.04
N PRO A 238 -0.86 -11.32 -19.14
CA PRO A 238 -1.01 -11.28 -17.68
C PRO A 238 -0.32 -10.06 -17.06
N ILE A 239 -0.97 -9.44 -16.07
CA ILE A 239 -0.37 -8.41 -15.22
C ILE A 239 -0.03 -9.05 -13.87
N LEU A 240 1.22 -8.93 -13.45
CA LEU A 240 1.67 -9.26 -12.10
C LEU A 240 1.60 -8.00 -11.24
N TYR A 241 0.90 -8.08 -10.11
CA TYR A 241 0.89 -7.04 -9.10
C TYR A 241 1.79 -7.44 -7.92
N ARG A 242 2.60 -6.50 -7.43
CA ARG A 242 3.45 -6.64 -6.23
C ARG A 242 2.99 -5.61 -5.20
N PHE A 243 2.87 -6.01 -3.93
CA PHE A 243 2.38 -5.16 -2.84
C PHE A 243 3.49 -4.84 -1.85
N TYR A 244 3.50 -3.61 -1.33
CA TYR A 244 4.55 -3.08 -0.48
C TYR A 244 3.98 -2.31 0.72
N HIS A 245 4.67 -2.42 1.86
CA HIS A 245 4.49 -1.60 3.07
C HIS A 245 5.86 -1.00 3.43
N ASP A 246 5.95 0.33 3.47
CA ASP A 246 7.18 1.10 3.74
C ASP A 246 8.41 0.57 2.95
N ASP A 247 8.21 0.45 1.64
CA ASP A 247 9.14 -0.14 0.64
C ASP A 247 9.48 -1.64 0.80
N VAL A 248 9.02 -2.30 1.87
CA VAL A 248 9.17 -3.75 2.07
C VAL A 248 8.11 -4.53 1.28
N PHE A 249 8.53 -5.54 0.53
CA PHE A 249 7.64 -6.41 -0.24
C PHE A 249 6.81 -7.33 0.67
N LEU A 250 5.48 -7.26 0.55
CA LEU A 250 4.51 -8.09 1.29
C LEU A 250 4.18 -9.41 0.57
N GLY A 251 4.09 -9.35 -0.76
CA GLY A 251 3.56 -10.43 -1.57
C GLY A 251 3.16 -9.97 -2.97
N SER A 252 2.76 -10.93 -3.80
CA SER A 252 2.33 -10.68 -5.17
C SER A 252 1.05 -11.44 -5.52
N SER A 253 0.31 -10.92 -6.49
CA SER A 253 -0.94 -11.50 -6.99
C SER A 253 -1.06 -11.20 -8.48
N SER A 254 -1.54 -12.16 -9.27
CA SER A 254 -1.55 -12.04 -10.73
C SER A 254 -2.97 -11.91 -11.27
N ALA A 255 -3.14 -11.13 -12.34
CA ALA A 255 -4.38 -11.01 -13.10
C ALA A 255 -4.19 -11.63 -14.51
N PRO A 256 -4.46 -12.94 -14.72
CA PRO A 256 -4.21 -13.62 -15.98
C PRO A 256 -5.08 -13.13 -17.14
N SER A 257 -6.28 -12.62 -16.82
CA SER A 257 -7.24 -12.03 -17.76
C SER A 257 -7.20 -10.49 -17.79
N GLY A 258 -6.31 -9.87 -17.01
CA GLY A 258 -6.25 -8.42 -16.80
C GLY A 258 -7.23 -7.93 -15.72
N GLY A 259 -7.32 -6.62 -15.57
CA GLY A 259 -8.03 -5.98 -14.46
C GLY A 259 -7.23 -6.05 -13.15
N ARG A 260 -7.94 -5.99 -12.02
CA ARG A 260 -7.39 -5.88 -10.66
C ARG A 260 -6.87 -7.18 -10.07
N ALA A 261 -6.02 -7.04 -9.06
CA ALA A 261 -5.70 -8.09 -8.11
C ALA A 261 -5.82 -7.57 -6.67
N SER A 262 -6.04 -8.47 -5.72
CA SER A 262 -5.99 -8.13 -4.29
C SER A 262 -5.08 -9.06 -3.49
N PHE A 263 -4.73 -8.58 -2.30
CA PHE A 263 -3.88 -9.23 -1.31
C PHE A 263 -4.43 -8.92 0.08
N ASN A 264 -4.65 -9.96 0.91
CA ASN A 264 -5.23 -9.81 2.24
C ASN A 264 -4.15 -9.80 3.32
N LEU A 265 -4.21 -8.84 4.25
CA LEU A 265 -3.25 -8.66 5.33
C LEU A 265 -3.98 -8.54 6.67
N SER A 266 -3.71 -9.45 7.60
CA SER A 266 -4.16 -9.32 9.00
C SER A 266 -3.38 -8.19 9.69
N LEU A 267 -4.07 -7.24 10.30
CA LEU A 267 -3.46 -6.02 10.84
C LEU A 267 -2.82 -6.24 12.21
N THR A 268 -1.60 -5.72 12.34
CA THR A 268 -0.82 -5.65 13.59
C THR A 268 -0.46 -4.17 13.83
N PRO A 269 0.02 -3.77 15.02
CA PRO A 269 0.46 -2.38 15.26
C PRO A 269 1.51 -1.90 14.25
N GLU A 270 2.43 -2.80 13.89
CA GLU A 270 3.53 -2.56 12.94
C GLU A 270 3.05 -2.37 11.49
N HIS A 271 1.80 -2.72 11.17
CA HIS A 271 1.17 -2.48 9.85
C HIS A 271 0.62 -1.04 9.72
N SER A 272 1.10 -0.12 10.56
CA SER A 272 0.92 1.33 10.38
C SER A 272 2.05 1.87 9.50
N GLY A 273 1.73 2.64 8.46
CA GLY A 273 2.74 3.13 7.53
C GLY A 273 2.19 3.52 6.16
N SER A 274 3.07 3.54 5.17
CA SER A 274 2.74 3.78 3.76
C SER A 274 2.64 2.48 2.97
N TYR A 275 1.62 2.39 2.11
CA TYR A 275 1.39 1.25 1.24
C TYR A 275 1.46 1.67 -0.23
N ALA A 276 2.01 0.79 -1.07
CA ALA A 276 2.03 0.96 -2.51
C ALA A 276 1.86 -0.39 -3.21
N CYS A 277 1.43 -0.37 -4.47
CA CYS A 277 1.50 -1.54 -5.34
C CYS A 277 2.20 -1.21 -6.66
N GLU A 278 2.73 -2.24 -7.30
CA GLU A 278 3.42 -2.15 -8.59
C GLU A 278 2.74 -3.10 -9.58
N ALA A 279 2.49 -2.65 -10.80
CA ALA A 279 1.91 -3.42 -11.90
C ALA A 279 2.95 -3.66 -13.00
N ASP A 280 3.11 -4.91 -13.41
CA ASP A 280 4.17 -5.34 -14.34
C ASP A 280 3.65 -6.42 -15.31
N ASN A 281 3.81 -6.20 -16.62
CA ASN A 281 3.54 -7.20 -17.66
C ASN A 281 4.78 -7.51 -18.53
N GLY A 282 5.98 -7.15 -18.04
CA GLY A 282 7.25 -7.33 -18.74
C GLY A 282 7.60 -6.22 -19.74
N LEU A 283 6.84 -5.12 -19.76
CA LEU A 283 7.12 -3.92 -20.59
C LEU A 283 7.57 -2.70 -19.76
N GLY A 284 8.07 -2.96 -18.54
CA GLY A 284 8.40 -1.94 -17.55
C GLY A 284 7.33 -1.84 -16.47
N ALA A 285 7.73 -2.03 -15.22
CA ALA A 285 6.83 -1.98 -14.08
C ALA A 285 6.42 -0.53 -13.76
N GLN A 286 5.19 -0.33 -13.30
CA GLN A 286 4.66 0.97 -12.87
C GLN A 286 4.14 0.90 -11.44
N ARG A 287 4.61 1.81 -10.58
CA ARG A 287 4.23 1.86 -9.16
C ARG A 287 3.12 2.88 -8.92
N SER A 288 2.19 2.54 -8.03
CA SER A 288 1.12 3.42 -7.56
C SER A 288 1.68 4.60 -6.77
N ASP A 289 0.84 5.60 -6.55
CA ASP A 289 1.04 6.57 -5.48
C ASP A 289 0.82 5.88 -4.12
N THR A 290 1.32 6.46 -3.03
CA THR A 290 1.28 5.85 -1.69
C THR A 290 -0.03 6.16 -0.95
N ALA A 291 -0.64 5.11 -0.38
CA ALA A 291 -1.78 5.23 0.54
C ALA A 291 -1.28 5.00 1.98
N SER A 292 -1.60 5.90 2.92
CA SER A 292 -1.21 5.74 4.33
C SER A 292 -2.29 5.02 5.14
N LEU A 293 -1.85 4.22 6.12
CA LEU A 293 -2.69 3.55 7.11
C LEU A 293 -2.15 3.82 8.51
N ARG A 294 -3.05 4.03 9.47
CA ARG A 294 -2.74 4.02 10.91
C ARG A 294 -3.58 2.92 11.56
N VAL A 295 -2.94 1.95 12.20
CA VAL A 295 -3.65 0.86 12.90
C VAL A 295 -3.95 1.30 14.33
N THR A 296 -5.21 1.26 14.71
CA THR A 296 -5.69 1.64 16.04
C THR A 296 -5.72 0.39 16.95
N VAL A 297 -4.98 0.43 18.05
CA VAL A 297 -5.07 -0.56 19.13
C VAL A 297 -6.20 -0.13 20.08
N PRO A 298 -7.17 -0.99 20.45
CA PRO A 298 -8.15 -0.67 21.50
C PRO A 298 -7.47 -0.35 22.83
N ALA A 299 -8.06 0.53 23.63
CA ALA A 299 -7.61 0.79 24.99
C ALA A 299 -7.72 -0.49 25.86
N SER A 300 -6.67 -0.82 26.61
CA SER A 300 -6.72 -1.89 27.61
C SER A 300 -7.50 -1.44 28.85
N ARG A 301 -7.92 -2.41 29.69
CA ARG A 301 -8.35 -2.13 31.07
C ARG A 301 -7.32 -1.21 31.75
N PRO A 302 -7.73 -0.02 32.23
CA PRO A 302 -6.81 0.89 32.89
C PRO A 302 -6.57 0.49 34.34
N VAL A 303 -5.40 0.84 34.87
CA VAL A 303 -5.09 0.78 36.29
C VAL A 303 -5.34 2.16 36.89
N LEU A 304 -6.18 2.22 37.93
CA LEU A 304 -6.32 3.41 38.77
C LEU A 304 -5.36 3.31 39.95
N THR A 305 -4.67 4.41 40.25
CA THR A 305 -3.89 4.60 41.47
C THR A 305 -4.31 5.92 42.12
N LEU A 306 -4.45 5.94 43.44
CA LEU A 306 -4.76 7.13 44.21
C LEU A 306 -3.48 7.61 44.91
N ARG A 307 -3.07 8.86 44.70
CA ARG A 307 -1.91 9.46 45.38
C ARG A 307 -2.36 10.60 46.29
N VAL A 308 -2.06 10.48 47.58
CA VAL A 308 -2.26 11.52 48.60
C VAL A 308 -0.91 11.98 49.16
N PRO A 309 -0.83 13.17 49.80
CA PRO A 309 0.44 13.69 50.32
C PRO A 309 1.00 12.92 51.53
N GLY A 310 0.12 12.27 52.32
CA GLY A 310 0.46 11.55 53.54
C GLY A 310 0.37 10.02 53.44
N THR A 311 0.46 9.35 54.59
CA THR A 311 0.20 7.90 54.73
C THR A 311 -1.28 7.55 54.88
N GLN A 312 -2.13 8.55 55.08
CA GLN A 312 -3.59 8.48 55.07
C GLN A 312 -4.13 9.64 54.22
N ALA A 313 -5.38 9.53 53.78
CA ALA A 313 -6.08 10.56 53.04
C ALA A 313 -6.83 11.47 54.02
N VAL A 314 -6.42 12.73 54.17
CA VAL A 314 -6.98 13.65 55.19
C VAL A 314 -7.92 14.68 54.55
N VAL A 315 -8.97 15.09 55.26
CA VAL A 315 -9.83 16.21 54.81
C VAL A 315 -8.99 17.47 54.56
N GLY A 316 -9.08 18.03 53.35
CA GLY A 316 -8.28 19.17 52.90
C GLY A 316 -7.03 18.81 52.09
N ASP A 317 -6.60 17.55 52.05
CA ASP A 317 -5.57 17.10 51.10
C ASP A 317 -6.04 17.25 49.66
N VAL A 318 -5.11 17.42 48.73
CA VAL A 318 -5.37 17.27 47.29
C VAL A 318 -4.89 15.89 46.85
N MET A 319 -5.82 15.03 46.46
CA MET A 319 -5.56 13.69 45.93
C MET A 319 -5.42 13.74 44.41
N GLU A 320 -4.36 13.13 43.87
CA GLU A 320 -4.26 12.82 42.43
C GLU A 320 -4.90 11.45 42.18
N LEU A 321 -6.04 11.43 41.49
CA LEU A 321 -6.57 10.23 40.84
C LEU A 321 -5.76 10.02 39.56
N HIS A 322 -5.06 8.90 39.48
CA HIS A 322 -4.07 8.67 38.44
C HIS A 322 -4.34 7.37 37.67
N CYS A 323 -4.74 7.50 36.41
CA CYS A 323 -5.28 6.42 35.59
C CYS A 323 -4.40 6.15 34.36
N GLU A 324 -4.07 4.89 34.08
CA GLU A 324 -3.25 4.50 32.95
C GLU A 324 -3.73 3.19 32.29
N ALA A 325 -4.02 3.24 30.99
CA ALA A 325 -4.12 2.05 30.14
C ALA A 325 -2.77 1.75 29.48
N HIS A 326 -2.14 0.64 29.85
CA HIS A 326 -0.81 0.25 29.34
C HIS A 326 -0.78 -0.11 27.84
N ARG A 327 -1.95 -0.28 27.19
CA ARG A 327 -2.07 -0.45 25.73
C ARG A 327 -3.24 0.38 25.20
N GLY A 328 -3.09 0.93 24.00
CA GLY A 328 -4.12 1.68 23.28
C GLY A 328 -3.53 2.74 22.36
N SER A 329 -4.06 2.89 21.14
CA SER A 329 -3.64 3.98 20.25
C SER A 329 -4.32 5.29 20.66
N PRO A 330 -3.59 6.42 20.72
CA PRO A 330 -4.15 7.69 21.14
C PRO A 330 -4.85 8.48 20.02
N PRO A 331 -5.74 9.42 20.35
CA PRO A 331 -6.04 9.92 21.71
C PRO A 331 -6.86 8.94 22.56
N ILE A 332 -6.52 8.83 23.84
CA ILE A 332 -7.33 8.13 24.85
C ILE A 332 -8.02 9.17 25.72
N LEU A 333 -9.34 9.07 25.87
CA LEU A 333 -10.12 9.83 26.83
C LEU A 333 -10.26 9.01 28.11
N TYR A 334 -9.90 9.60 29.25
CA TYR A 334 -10.12 9.02 30.56
C TYR A 334 -11.28 9.72 31.27
N ARG A 335 -12.17 8.94 31.87
CA ARG A 335 -13.30 9.40 32.71
C ARG A 335 -13.08 8.88 34.14
N PHE A 336 -13.31 9.71 35.15
CA PHE A 336 -13.10 9.39 36.56
C PHE A 336 -14.42 9.35 37.32
N TYR A 337 -14.55 8.42 38.26
CA TYR A 337 -15.78 8.15 39.00
C TYR A 337 -15.53 7.94 40.50
N HIS A 338 -16.51 8.34 41.32
CA HIS A 338 -16.62 8.06 42.75
C HIS A 338 -18.05 7.55 43.01
N ASP A 339 -18.18 6.35 43.59
CA ASP A 339 -19.45 5.63 43.81
C ASP A 339 -20.39 5.68 42.59
N ASP A 340 -19.82 5.31 41.43
CA ASP A 340 -20.41 5.34 40.08
C ASP A 340 -20.81 6.74 39.53
N VAL A 341 -20.69 7.81 40.32
CA VAL A 341 -20.91 9.20 39.88
C VAL A 341 -19.68 9.74 39.13
N PHE A 342 -19.90 10.38 37.98
CA PHE A 342 -18.83 11.00 37.18
C PHE A 342 -18.26 12.26 37.83
N LEU A 343 -16.95 12.29 38.06
CA LEU A 343 -16.21 13.42 38.62
C LEU A 343 -15.66 14.38 37.56
N GLY A 344 -15.25 13.84 36.41
CA GLY A 344 -14.54 14.61 35.39
C GLY A 344 -13.79 13.73 34.40
N SER A 345 -13.18 14.36 33.39
CA SER A 345 -12.47 13.68 32.31
C SER A 345 -11.17 14.38 31.93
N SER A 346 -10.18 13.62 31.49
CA SER A 346 -8.86 14.09 31.07
C SER A 346 -8.39 13.28 29.86
N SER A 347 -7.74 13.90 28.88
CA SER A 347 -7.34 13.23 27.62
C SER A 347 -5.82 13.09 27.49
N ALA A 348 -5.39 11.94 26.99
CA ALA A 348 -3.99 11.63 26.68
C ALA A 348 -3.80 11.64 25.14
N PRO A 349 -3.53 12.80 24.52
CA PRO A 349 -3.38 12.91 23.06
C PRO A 349 -2.14 12.19 22.52
N SER A 350 -1.13 11.98 23.37
CA SER A 350 0.09 11.24 23.06
C SER A 350 0.06 9.77 23.52
N GLY A 351 -1.03 9.35 24.18
CA GLY A 351 -1.13 8.05 24.85
C GLY A 351 -0.53 8.05 26.26
N GLY A 352 -0.57 6.88 26.92
CA GLY A 352 -0.17 6.74 28.32
C GLY A 352 -1.21 7.27 29.30
N ARG A 353 -0.73 7.79 30.43
CA ARG A 353 -1.50 8.11 31.65
C ARG A 353 -2.23 9.46 31.64
N ALA A 354 -3.30 9.55 32.42
CA ALA A 354 -3.97 10.81 32.75
C ALA A 354 -4.16 10.97 34.27
N SER A 355 -4.24 12.22 34.72
CA SER A 355 -4.46 12.59 36.11
C SER A 355 -5.66 13.51 36.27
N PHE A 356 -6.34 13.42 37.42
CA PHE A 356 -7.39 14.34 37.86
C PHE A 356 -7.19 14.62 39.35
N ASN A 357 -7.16 15.90 39.75
CA ASN A 357 -6.91 16.29 41.13
C ASN A 357 -8.22 16.63 41.84
N LEU A 358 -8.42 16.04 43.04
CA LEU A 358 -9.61 16.21 43.86
C LEU A 358 -9.22 16.65 45.28
N SER A 359 -9.73 17.79 45.74
CA SER A 359 -9.61 18.22 47.15
C SER A 359 -10.53 17.35 48.02
N LEU A 360 -10.00 16.73 49.07
CA LEU A 360 -10.73 15.75 49.87
C LEU A 360 -11.69 16.40 50.88
N THR A 361 -12.91 15.88 50.91
CA THR A 361 -13.97 16.19 51.88
C THR A 361 -14.39 14.89 52.58
N PRO A 362 -15.15 14.91 53.70
CA PRO A 362 -15.64 13.68 54.33
C PRO A 362 -16.43 12.79 53.35
N GLU A 363 -17.25 13.41 52.49
CA GLU A 363 -18.09 12.76 51.47
C GLU A 363 -17.28 12.13 50.33
N HIS A 364 -15.97 12.40 50.23
CA HIS A 364 -15.07 11.77 49.25
C HIS A 364 -14.51 10.42 49.72
N SER A 365 -15.07 9.85 50.80
CA SER A 365 -14.90 8.44 51.16
C SER A 365 -15.80 7.57 50.27
N GLY A 366 -15.31 6.43 49.80
CA GLY A 366 -16.06 5.54 48.91
C GLY A 366 -15.22 4.84 47.85
N SER A 367 -15.88 4.45 46.76
CA SER A 367 -15.34 3.58 45.70
C SER A 367 -14.91 4.40 44.49
N TYR A 368 -13.62 4.40 44.16
CA TYR A 368 -13.10 5.10 42.98
C TYR A 368 -12.83 4.16 41.81
N ALA A 369 -13.15 4.61 40.60
CA ALA A 369 -12.84 3.91 39.36
C ALA A 369 -12.50 4.90 38.24
N CYS A 370 -11.77 4.45 37.22
CA CYS A 370 -11.59 5.20 35.98
C CYS A 370 -11.93 4.34 34.76
N GLU A 371 -12.22 5.00 33.65
CA GLU A 371 -12.56 4.39 32.37
C GLU A 371 -11.67 4.97 31.28
N ALA A 372 -11.14 4.12 30.40
CA ALA A 372 -10.30 4.49 29.26
C ALA A 372 -11.03 4.18 27.96
N ASP A 373 -11.16 5.17 27.08
CA ASP A 373 -11.94 5.11 25.85
C ASP A 373 -11.17 5.77 24.70
N ASN A 374 -10.97 5.04 23.60
CA ASN A 374 -10.42 5.58 22.35
C ASN A 374 -11.34 5.32 21.13
N GLY A 375 -12.65 5.17 21.37
CA GLY A 375 -13.66 4.94 20.34
C GLY A 375 -13.79 3.48 19.88
N LEU A 376 -12.95 2.58 20.38
CA LEU A 376 -13.00 1.13 20.08
C LEU A 376 -13.62 0.30 21.22
N GLY A 377 -14.40 0.94 22.10
CA GLY A 377 -15.03 0.33 23.27
C GLY A 377 -14.30 0.69 24.56
N ALA A 378 -15.02 1.39 25.45
CA ALA A 378 -14.49 1.84 26.73
C ALA A 378 -14.16 0.66 27.67
N GLN A 379 -13.08 0.77 28.43
CA GLN A 379 -12.66 -0.20 29.44
C GLN A 379 -12.56 0.45 30.81
N ARG A 380 -13.20 -0.14 31.82
CA ARG A 380 -13.20 0.35 33.20
C ARG A 380 -12.18 -0.37 34.08
N SER A 381 -11.53 0.35 34.97
CA SER A 381 -10.58 -0.17 35.96
C SER A 381 -11.26 -1.07 36.99
N GLU A 382 -10.45 -1.79 37.77
CA GLU A 382 -10.90 -2.26 39.08
C GLU A 382 -11.22 -1.07 40.00
N VAL A 383 -12.03 -1.33 41.02
CA VAL A 383 -12.43 -0.34 42.02
C VAL A 383 -11.35 -0.21 43.10
N VAL A 384 -11.00 1.03 43.45
CA VAL A 384 -10.06 1.37 44.53
C VAL A 384 -10.84 2.10 45.64
N PRO A 385 -10.99 1.50 46.84
CA PRO A 385 -11.67 2.16 47.95
C PRO A 385 -10.77 3.22 48.62
N LEU A 386 -11.40 4.27 49.15
CA LEU A 386 -10.76 5.33 49.93
C LEU A 386 -11.60 5.66 51.16
N ASN A 387 -10.97 5.78 52.33
CA ASN A 387 -11.57 6.37 53.52
C ASN A 387 -10.86 7.69 53.81
N VAL A 388 -11.61 8.78 53.98
CA VAL A 388 -11.04 10.10 54.30
C VAL A 388 -11.06 10.33 55.82
N THR A 389 -9.88 10.48 56.42
CA THR A 389 -9.72 10.71 57.86
C THR A 389 -9.97 12.18 58.20
N VAL A 390 -10.94 12.43 59.08
CA VAL A 390 -11.18 13.75 59.70
C VAL A 390 -10.30 13.88 60.95
N PRO A 391 -9.48 14.93 61.12
CA PRO A 391 -8.75 15.16 62.37
C PRO A 391 -9.70 15.31 63.57
N ALA A 392 -9.28 14.83 64.74
CA ALA A 392 -10.02 15.05 65.98
C ALA A 392 -10.16 16.55 66.28
N SER A 393 -11.36 17.01 66.63
CA SER A 393 -11.60 18.35 67.16
C SER A 393 -11.07 18.47 68.58
N ARG A 394 -10.92 19.70 69.06
CA ARG A 394 -10.77 19.97 70.51
C ARG A 394 -11.89 19.25 71.27
N PRO A 395 -11.57 18.39 72.25
CA PRO A 395 -12.58 17.73 73.04
C PRO A 395 -13.14 18.66 74.10
N ILE A 396 -14.37 18.42 74.52
CA ILE A 396 -14.99 19.03 75.69
C ILE A 396 -14.87 18.03 76.84
N LEU A 397 -14.27 18.46 77.95
CA LEU A 397 -14.30 17.72 79.21
C LEU A 397 -15.52 18.19 80.02
N THR A 398 -16.33 17.23 80.47
CA THR A 398 -17.43 17.44 81.42
C THR A 398 -17.16 16.63 82.68
N LEU A 399 -17.26 17.28 83.84
CA LEU A 399 -17.17 16.64 85.15
C LEU A 399 -18.60 16.41 85.65
N ARG A 400 -18.94 15.16 86.00
CA ARG A 400 -20.28 14.76 86.44
C ARG A 400 -20.19 14.15 87.84
N ALA A 401 -20.64 14.91 88.82
CA ALA A 401 -20.73 14.53 90.23
C ALA A 401 -22.14 14.02 90.60
N PRO A 402 -22.31 13.31 91.73
CA PRO A 402 -23.63 12.97 92.26
C PRO A 402 -24.49 14.16 92.72
N GLY A 403 -23.92 15.36 92.85
CA GLY A 403 -24.61 16.59 93.25
C GLY A 403 -23.75 17.85 93.09
N ASP A 404 -24.30 19.01 93.47
CA ASP A 404 -23.72 20.34 93.19
C ASP A 404 -22.39 20.65 93.91
N GLN A 405 -22.01 19.84 94.90
CA GLN A 405 -20.73 19.92 95.60
C GLN A 405 -20.09 18.53 95.64
N ALA A 406 -18.79 18.47 95.35
CA ALA A 406 -18.00 17.25 95.39
C ALA A 406 -17.41 17.03 96.78
N PHE A 407 -17.57 15.82 97.32
CA PHE A 407 -17.07 15.39 98.63
C PHE A 407 -16.05 14.24 98.50
N PRO A 408 -15.12 14.07 99.45
CA PRO A 408 -14.24 12.90 99.49
C PRO A 408 -15.07 11.61 99.62
N GLY A 409 -14.82 10.64 98.75
CA GLY A 409 -15.58 9.38 98.64
C GLY A 409 -16.61 9.34 97.51
N ASP A 410 -16.99 10.48 96.92
CA ASP A 410 -17.84 10.49 95.72
C ASP A 410 -17.12 9.84 94.52
N VAL A 411 -17.90 9.28 93.59
CA VAL A 411 -17.41 8.84 92.28
C VAL A 411 -17.77 9.90 91.25
N MET A 412 -16.74 10.57 90.72
CA MET A 412 -16.84 11.56 89.65
C MET A 412 -16.66 10.87 88.30
N GLU A 413 -17.60 11.04 87.36
CA GLU A 413 -17.38 10.71 85.95
C GLU A 413 -16.70 11.88 85.24
N LEU A 414 -15.49 11.66 84.72
CA LEU A 414 -14.83 12.54 83.77
C LEU A 414 -15.23 12.08 82.37
N HIS A 415 -16.16 12.77 81.72
CA HIS A 415 -16.61 12.45 80.37
C HIS A 415 -16.03 13.44 79.34
N CYS A 416 -15.25 12.92 78.40
CA CYS A 416 -14.50 13.68 77.40
C CYS A 416 -14.94 13.31 75.99
N GLU A 417 -15.41 14.28 75.20
CA GLU A 417 -15.88 14.04 73.83
C GLU A 417 -15.34 15.04 72.81
N ALA A 418 -14.81 14.54 71.68
CA ALA A 418 -14.55 15.34 70.49
C ALA A 418 -15.71 15.20 69.50
N HIS A 419 -16.49 16.28 69.31
CA HIS A 419 -17.66 16.28 68.42
C HIS A 419 -17.35 16.07 66.93
N ARG A 420 -16.07 16.11 66.51
CA ARG A 420 -15.63 15.73 65.15
C ARG A 420 -14.34 14.94 65.21
N GLY A 421 -14.18 13.98 64.30
CA GLY A 421 -12.97 13.18 64.11
C GLY A 421 -13.31 11.79 63.63
N SER A 422 -12.50 11.22 62.72
CA SER A 422 -12.65 9.81 62.33
C SER A 422 -12.06 8.91 63.42
N PRO A 423 -12.75 7.83 63.83
CA PRO A 423 -12.21 6.87 64.78
C PRO A 423 -11.15 5.94 64.15
N PRO A 424 -10.32 5.24 64.96
CA PRO A 424 -10.31 5.25 66.42
C PRO A 424 -9.76 6.56 67.00
N ILE A 425 -10.43 7.10 68.02
CA ILE A 425 -9.93 8.25 68.79
C ILE A 425 -9.44 7.73 70.14
N LEU A 426 -8.17 8.00 70.45
CA LEU A 426 -7.59 7.77 71.76
C LEU A 426 -7.81 9.01 72.63
N TYR A 427 -8.58 8.85 73.70
CA TYR A 427 -8.73 9.86 74.74
C TYR A 427 -7.75 9.61 75.88
N ARG A 428 -7.13 10.67 76.41
CA ARG A 428 -6.26 10.64 77.60
C ARG A 428 -6.78 11.65 78.62
N PHE A 429 -6.85 11.28 79.89
CA PHE A 429 -7.37 12.12 80.98
C PHE A 429 -6.23 12.60 81.89
N TYR A 430 -6.28 13.86 82.32
CA TYR A 430 -5.23 14.49 83.11
C TYR A 430 -5.77 15.18 84.36
N HIS A 431 -4.98 15.13 85.44
CA HIS A 431 -5.11 15.95 86.65
C HIS A 431 -3.77 16.66 86.88
N ASP A 432 -3.77 17.99 86.88
CA ASP A 432 -2.59 18.85 87.01
C ASP A 432 -1.38 18.41 86.14
N ASN A 433 -1.69 17.96 84.90
CA ASN A 433 -0.80 17.44 83.86
C ASN A 433 -0.27 16.00 84.07
N VAL A 434 -0.71 15.28 85.11
CA VAL A 434 -0.46 13.85 85.32
C VAL A 434 -1.56 13.02 84.64
N ILE A 435 -1.20 11.97 83.89
CA ILE A 435 -2.16 11.09 83.23
C ILE A 435 -2.87 10.20 84.26
N LEU A 436 -4.19 10.28 84.32
CA LEU A 436 -5.07 9.43 85.14
C LEU A 436 -5.36 8.08 84.47
N GLY A 437 -5.52 8.11 83.14
CA GLY A 437 -5.90 6.96 82.33
C GLY A 437 -6.14 7.33 80.87
N SER A 438 -6.39 6.32 80.04
CA SER A 438 -6.70 6.49 78.62
C SER A 438 -7.73 5.46 78.15
N SER A 439 -8.47 5.81 77.09
CA SER A 439 -9.49 4.96 76.49
C SER A 439 -9.52 5.17 74.98
N SER A 440 -9.51 4.10 74.20
CA SER A 440 -9.57 4.13 72.73
C SER A 440 -10.98 3.79 72.26
N VAL A 441 -11.61 4.70 71.53
CA VAL A 441 -13.00 4.59 71.08
C VAL A 441 -13.02 4.29 69.57
N PRO A 442 -13.28 3.03 69.15
CA PRO A 442 -13.16 2.60 67.75
C PRO A 442 -14.36 2.95 66.88
N SER A 443 -15.45 3.50 67.45
CA SER A 443 -16.71 3.75 66.73
C SER A 443 -17.21 5.21 66.83
N GLY A 444 -16.38 6.12 67.35
CA GLY A 444 -16.75 7.52 67.60
C GLY A 444 -17.51 7.74 68.91
N GLY A 445 -17.76 9.00 69.24
CA GLY A 445 -18.31 9.45 70.54
C GLY A 445 -17.23 9.71 71.60
N GLY A 446 -17.67 10.14 72.79
CA GLY A 446 -16.80 10.41 73.94
C GLY A 446 -16.34 9.16 74.71
N ALA A 447 -15.30 9.33 75.52
CA ALA A 447 -14.87 8.39 76.55
C ALA A 447 -15.24 8.89 77.95
N SER A 448 -15.43 7.96 78.88
CA SER A 448 -15.63 8.25 80.31
C SER A 448 -14.54 7.59 81.16
N PHE A 449 -14.10 8.29 82.21
CA PHE A 449 -13.19 7.78 83.24
C PHE A 449 -13.74 8.11 84.63
N ASN A 450 -13.96 7.09 85.46
CA ASN A 450 -14.55 7.25 86.79
C ASN A 450 -13.46 7.33 87.86
N LEU A 451 -13.45 8.42 88.63
CA LEU A 451 -12.48 8.71 89.68
C LEU A 451 -13.18 8.78 91.04
N SER A 452 -12.70 8.00 92.02
CA SER A 452 -13.09 8.17 93.42
C SER A 452 -12.37 9.37 94.03
N LEU A 453 -13.11 10.30 94.62
CA LEU A 453 -12.55 11.57 95.09
C LEU A 453 -11.85 11.44 96.45
N THR A 454 -10.71 12.15 96.57
CA THR A 454 -9.92 12.31 97.79
C THR A 454 -9.56 13.79 97.94
N ALA A 455 -9.05 14.22 99.10
CA ALA A 455 -8.66 15.63 99.29
C ALA A 455 -7.64 16.12 98.22
N GLU A 456 -6.73 15.23 97.81
CA GLU A 456 -5.69 15.48 96.81
C GLU A 456 -6.25 15.61 95.37
N HIS A 457 -7.52 15.25 95.12
CA HIS A 457 -8.19 15.39 93.82
C HIS A 457 -8.81 16.78 93.60
N THR A 458 -8.29 17.79 94.31
CA THR A 458 -8.53 19.22 94.04
C THR A 458 -7.50 19.71 93.04
N GLY A 459 -7.90 20.32 91.93
CA GLY A 459 -6.95 20.74 90.90
C GLY A 459 -7.54 20.99 89.51
N ASN A 460 -6.67 21.11 88.52
CA ASN A 460 -7.07 21.30 87.12
C ASN A 460 -7.21 19.96 86.41
N TYR A 461 -8.37 19.71 85.82
CA TYR A 461 -8.63 18.56 84.98
C TYR A 461 -8.68 18.97 83.50
N SER A 462 -8.11 18.14 82.63
CA SER A 462 -8.23 18.29 81.18
C SER A 462 -8.23 16.92 80.51
N CYS A 463 -8.64 16.87 79.25
CA CYS A 463 -8.49 15.68 78.44
C CYS A 463 -7.91 16.00 77.06
N GLU A 464 -7.31 15.00 76.45
CA GLU A 464 -6.72 15.04 75.12
C GLU A 464 -7.44 14.03 74.23
N ALA A 465 -7.71 14.40 72.98
CA ALA A 465 -8.26 13.52 71.94
C ALA A 465 -7.27 13.44 70.77
N ASP A 466 -6.87 12.22 70.41
CA ASP A 466 -5.80 11.93 69.46
C ASP A 466 -6.21 10.80 68.53
N ASN A 467 -6.31 11.07 67.22
CA ASN A 467 -6.53 10.05 66.18
C ASN A 467 -5.33 9.93 65.22
N GLY A 468 -4.12 10.27 65.68
CA GLY A 468 -2.88 10.18 64.91
C GLY A 468 -2.64 11.34 63.93
N LEU A 469 -3.62 12.21 63.71
CA LEU A 469 -3.48 13.44 62.90
C LEU A 469 -3.11 14.68 63.72
N GLY A 470 -2.88 14.53 65.03
CA GLY A 470 -2.43 15.59 65.93
C GLY A 470 -3.39 15.81 67.10
N ALA A 471 -2.96 15.38 68.28
CA ALA A 471 -3.67 15.50 69.54
C ALA A 471 -4.23 16.92 69.80
N GLN A 472 -5.49 17.00 70.26
CA GLN A 472 -6.12 18.24 70.70
C GLN A 472 -6.51 18.13 72.18
N CYS A 473 -6.17 19.13 72.98
CA CYS A 473 -6.57 19.21 74.39
C CYS A 473 -7.85 20.04 74.58
N SER A 474 -8.63 19.68 75.59
CA SER A 474 -9.75 20.47 76.12
C SER A 474 -9.25 21.75 76.80
N GLU A 475 -10.20 22.63 77.14
CA GLU A 475 -9.95 23.63 78.18
C GLU A 475 -9.85 22.94 79.55
N THR A 476 -9.22 23.61 80.52
CA THR A 476 -9.01 23.10 81.88
C THR A 476 -10.21 23.39 82.77
N VAL A 477 -10.77 22.35 83.39
CA VAL A 477 -11.87 22.46 84.36
C VAL A 477 -11.31 22.31 85.77
N THR A 478 -11.46 23.33 86.61
CA THR A 478 -11.04 23.29 88.02
C THR A 478 -12.08 22.57 88.87
N LEU A 479 -11.66 21.54 89.61
CA LEU A 479 -12.48 20.89 90.64
C LEU A 479 -12.05 21.35 92.04
N SER A 480 -13.01 21.73 92.86
CA SER A 480 -12.82 22.04 94.28
C SER A 480 -13.69 21.13 95.15
N ILE A 481 -13.06 20.43 96.10
CA ILE A 481 -13.72 19.46 96.97
C ILE A 481 -14.05 20.11 98.31
N SER A 482 -15.32 20.06 98.72
CA SER A 482 -15.83 20.75 99.91
C SER A 482 -15.81 19.84 101.14
N GLY A 483 -14.82 19.96 102.03
CA GLY A 483 -14.72 19.00 103.15
C GLY A 483 -13.78 19.29 104.33
N LEU A 484 -13.09 20.44 104.41
CA LEU A 484 -12.11 20.71 105.49
C LEU A 484 -12.30 22.08 106.18
N THR A 485 -13.37 22.21 106.96
CA THR A 485 -13.54 23.28 107.96
C THR A 485 -13.72 22.66 109.35
N GLY A 486 -12.62 22.44 110.08
CA GLY A 486 -12.59 21.44 111.17
C GLY A 486 -11.84 21.78 112.46
N SER A 487 -11.34 22.99 112.69
CA SER A 487 -10.85 23.39 114.03
C SER A 487 -10.94 24.90 114.28
N ARG A 488 -11.16 25.27 115.55
CA ARG A 488 -11.14 26.66 116.05
C ARG A 488 -9.84 26.91 116.83
N LEU A 489 -9.25 28.09 116.67
CA LEU A 489 -8.88 28.94 117.82
C LEU A 489 -8.76 30.42 117.41
N GLY A 490 -8.88 31.32 118.40
CA GLY A 490 -8.89 32.77 118.20
C GLY A 490 -7.49 33.43 118.22
N PRO A 491 -7.41 34.75 117.97
CA PRO A 491 -6.16 35.43 117.61
C PRO A 491 -5.37 36.01 118.79
N VAL A 492 -4.05 36.15 118.59
CA VAL A 492 -3.15 37.08 119.30
C VAL A 492 -2.26 37.76 118.26
N ALA A 493 -1.88 39.02 118.47
CA ALA A 493 -1.23 39.88 117.47
C ALA A 493 0.26 40.20 117.79
N THR A 494 0.95 40.73 116.77
CA THR A 494 2.25 41.45 116.79
C THR A 494 3.50 40.66 117.25
N GLY A 495 4.53 40.59 116.39
CA GLY A 495 5.81 39.93 116.72
C GLY A 495 6.87 39.89 115.60
N VAL A 496 7.33 41.05 115.13
CA VAL A 496 8.62 41.34 114.42
C VAL A 496 9.31 40.20 113.65
N ALA A 497 9.33 40.29 112.31
CA ALA A 497 10.52 39.99 111.49
C ALA A 497 10.39 40.61 110.09
N GLY A 498 11.41 41.33 109.61
CA GLY A 498 11.49 41.81 108.23
C GLY A 498 12.84 41.44 107.61
N GLY A 499 12.84 40.68 106.51
CA GLY A 499 14.07 40.27 105.85
C GLY A 499 13.86 39.43 104.59
N LEU A 500 14.48 39.90 103.49
CA LEU A 500 14.78 39.16 102.25
C LEU A 500 13.60 38.69 101.37
N LEU A 501 13.21 39.55 100.44
CA LEU A 501 12.70 39.13 99.13
C LEU A 501 13.89 38.77 98.20
N GLY A 502 13.76 37.68 97.45
CA GLY A 502 14.71 37.31 96.39
C GLY A 502 14.38 35.95 95.75
N MET A 503 14.73 35.78 94.47
CA MET A 503 14.70 34.51 93.72
C MET A 503 13.34 33.83 93.43
N GLY A 504 12.19 34.45 93.71
CA GLY A 504 10.87 33.89 93.32
C GLY A 504 10.43 34.12 91.86
N GLY A 505 10.94 35.16 91.19
CA GLY A 505 10.29 35.72 89.99
C GLY A 505 10.58 35.08 88.63
N LEU A 506 11.62 34.25 88.49
CA LEU A 506 12.13 33.83 87.17
C LEU A 506 11.60 32.46 86.67
N ALA A 507 11.07 31.62 87.55
CA ALA A 507 10.59 30.29 87.17
C ALA A 507 9.27 30.33 86.36
N VAL A 508 8.36 31.24 86.71
CA VAL A 508 6.99 31.29 86.16
C VAL A 508 6.98 31.67 84.68
N VAL A 509 7.86 32.59 84.26
CA VAL A 509 7.93 33.07 82.87
C VAL A 509 8.48 32.00 81.91
N ALA A 510 9.41 31.15 82.38
CA ALA A 510 10.00 30.08 81.57
C ALA A 510 9.00 28.97 81.24
N LEU A 511 8.15 28.59 82.19
CA LEU A 511 7.11 27.56 82.02
C LEU A 511 6.03 27.96 81.00
N LEU A 512 5.58 29.22 81.02
CA LEU A 512 4.55 29.72 80.10
C LEU A 512 4.96 29.69 78.61
N LEU A 513 6.26 29.71 78.32
CA LEU A 513 6.80 29.64 76.95
C LEU A 513 6.92 28.20 76.42
N TYR A 514 6.98 27.19 77.29
CA TYR A 514 7.14 25.78 76.90
C TYR A 514 5.93 25.24 76.12
N CYS A 515 4.72 25.67 76.48
CA CYS A 515 3.46 25.17 75.89
C CYS A 515 3.05 25.85 74.57
N ARG A 516 3.96 26.57 73.88
CA ARG A 516 3.66 27.35 72.67
C ARG A 516 4.47 26.97 71.41
N LEU A 517 5.24 25.88 71.44
CA LEU A 517 6.03 25.41 70.29
C LEU A 517 5.61 24.00 69.82
N PRO A 518 5.15 23.82 68.57
CA PRO A 518 4.94 22.48 68.01
C PRO A 518 6.29 21.82 67.72
N ARG A 519 6.52 20.63 68.29
CA ARG A 519 7.77 19.87 68.08
C ARG A 519 7.85 19.30 66.66
N LYS A 520 8.70 19.88 65.81
CA LYS A 520 9.25 19.15 64.64
C LYS A 520 10.19 18.05 65.14
N ALA A 521 9.99 16.81 64.69
CA ALA A 521 10.89 15.71 64.96
C ALA A 521 12.18 15.82 64.11
N GLY A 522 13.32 15.48 64.70
CA GLY A 522 14.64 15.48 64.04
C GLY A 522 15.53 14.35 64.59
N ARG A 523 16.19 13.63 63.67
CA ARG A 523 16.98 12.41 63.88
C ARG A 523 18.07 12.49 64.97
N THR A 524 18.42 11.31 65.51
CA THR A 524 19.72 10.99 66.12
C THR A 524 20.26 9.65 65.61
N SER A 525 21.57 9.42 65.80
CA SER A 525 22.33 8.18 65.55
C SER A 525 23.47 8.14 66.60
N ASP A 526 24.31 7.10 66.76
CA ASP A 526 24.61 5.91 65.95
C ASP A 526 24.94 4.72 66.90
N PRO A 527 25.24 3.47 66.45
CA PRO A 527 26.65 3.12 66.22
C PRO A 527 26.98 1.97 65.23
N SER A 528 27.67 2.32 64.15
CA SER A 528 28.89 1.70 63.61
C SER A 528 29.10 0.16 63.64
N ARG A 529 29.24 -0.44 62.43
CA ARG A 529 30.26 -1.49 62.17
C ARG A 529 30.78 -1.40 60.73
N ASN A 530 32.07 -1.09 60.59
CA ASN A 530 32.83 -0.95 59.32
C ASN A 530 33.57 -2.28 58.99
N PRO A 531 34.28 -2.48 57.84
CA PRO A 531 34.54 -1.58 56.69
C PRO A 531 34.09 -2.22 55.32
N SER A 532 34.44 -1.79 54.09
CA SER A 532 35.51 -0.90 53.59
C SER A 532 35.28 -0.35 52.16
N ASN A 533 35.67 0.93 51.93
CA ASN A 533 36.31 1.54 50.73
C ASN A 533 35.69 1.45 49.30
N SER A 534 35.88 2.44 48.40
CA SER A 534 36.51 3.80 48.51
C SER A 534 36.29 4.67 47.26
N ASP A 535 36.05 5.98 47.48
CA ASP A 535 36.36 7.19 46.65
C ASP A 535 35.84 7.31 45.19
N PRO A 536 35.52 8.52 44.68
CA PRO A 536 36.54 9.57 44.39
C PRO A 536 36.18 11.05 44.69
N GLN A 537 37.18 11.93 44.55
CA GLN A 537 37.13 13.38 44.83
C GLN A 537 36.65 14.32 43.69
N GLU A 538 36.36 15.57 44.08
CA GLU A 538 36.25 16.84 43.31
C GLU A 538 37.47 17.19 42.40
N PRO A 539 37.47 18.28 41.56
CA PRO A 539 36.55 19.45 41.45
C PRO A 539 35.95 19.59 40.00
N THR A 540 35.60 20.71 39.33
CA THR A 540 35.87 22.18 39.45
C THR A 540 34.82 23.06 38.70
N TYR A 541 34.82 24.37 38.97
CA TYR A 541 33.95 25.44 38.40
C TYR A 541 34.26 25.87 36.94
N TYR A 542 33.24 26.32 36.20
CA TYR A 542 33.29 27.43 35.21
C TYR A 542 31.87 28.04 35.02
N ASN A 543 31.77 29.27 34.50
CA ASN A 543 30.54 30.11 34.45
C ASN A 543 30.16 30.56 33.02
N VAL A 544 29.04 31.30 32.89
CA VAL A 544 28.63 32.20 31.78
C VAL A 544 27.93 31.53 30.57
N PRO A 545 26.92 32.14 29.89
CA PRO A 545 25.95 33.18 30.28
C PRO A 545 24.46 32.71 30.18
N GLY A 546 23.51 33.55 30.62
CA GLY A 546 22.08 33.42 30.27
C GLY A 546 21.61 34.55 29.35
N TRP A 547 20.74 34.26 28.37
CA TRP A 547 20.14 35.26 27.48
C TRP A 547 18.66 34.98 27.15
N ILE A 548 17.84 35.98 27.48
CA ILE A 548 16.55 36.40 26.90
C ILE A 548 15.30 35.49 26.96
N GLU A 549 14.22 36.19 27.31
CA GLU A 549 12.82 35.75 27.35
C GLU A 549 12.12 36.26 26.07
N LEU A 550 11.26 35.44 25.46
CA LEU A 550 10.49 35.82 24.26
C LEU A 550 8.99 35.80 24.55
N GLN A 551 8.36 36.97 24.45
CA GLN A 551 6.92 37.13 24.59
C GLN A 551 6.16 36.53 23.39
N PRO A 552 4.99 35.89 23.58
CA PRO A 552 4.17 35.40 22.48
C PRO A 552 3.50 36.56 21.73
N VAL A 553 3.77 36.67 20.43
CA VAL A 553 3.12 37.64 19.54
C VAL A 553 1.72 37.14 19.17
N TYR A 554 0.68 37.91 19.52
CA TYR A 554 -0.69 37.66 19.08
C TYR A 554 -0.87 38.01 17.59
N SER A 555 -1.20 37.02 16.78
CA SER A 555 -1.64 37.19 15.39
C SER A 555 -3.16 37.08 15.28
N ASN A 556 -3.85 38.23 15.22
CA ASN A 556 -5.29 38.29 15.03
C ASN A 556 -5.69 37.89 13.59
N VAL A 557 -5.98 36.60 13.38
CA VAL A 557 -6.52 36.10 12.11
C VAL A 557 -8.03 36.30 12.07
N ASN A 558 -8.50 37.20 11.21
CA ASN A 558 -9.90 37.57 11.06
C ASN A 558 -10.69 36.51 10.24
N PRO A 559 -11.68 35.81 10.82
CA PRO A 559 -12.41 34.76 10.11
C PRO A 559 -13.43 35.34 9.11
N LYS A 560 -13.11 35.30 7.82
CA LYS A 560 -14.08 35.56 6.75
C LYS A 560 -14.98 34.35 6.51
N GLY A 561 -16.29 34.56 6.62
CA GLY A 561 -17.35 33.77 5.95
C GLY A 561 -17.36 32.27 6.27
N GLY A 562 -18.19 31.86 7.22
CA GLY A 562 -18.51 30.45 7.44
C GLY A 562 -19.78 30.01 6.68
N ASP A 563 -19.78 28.78 6.18
CA ASP A 563 -21.00 28.06 5.84
C ASP A 563 -21.38 27.14 7.01
N VAL A 564 -22.50 27.45 7.68
CA VAL A 564 -23.01 26.67 8.82
C VAL A 564 -24.05 25.67 8.32
N VAL A 565 -23.65 24.40 8.19
CA VAL A 565 -24.56 23.32 7.82
C VAL A 565 -25.39 22.89 9.04
N TYR A 566 -26.67 23.26 9.06
CA TYR A 566 -27.63 22.74 10.03
C TYR A 566 -28.03 21.31 9.69
N SER A 567 -28.12 20.44 10.71
CA SER A 567 -28.61 19.07 10.59
C SER A 567 -30.06 18.93 11.06
N GLU A 568 -30.96 18.49 10.16
CA GLU A 568 -32.35 18.16 10.52
C GLU A 568 -32.47 16.66 10.87
N VAL A 569 -32.42 16.32 12.16
CA VAL A 569 -32.58 14.94 12.64
C VAL A 569 -34.06 14.62 12.85
N ARG A 570 -34.69 13.96 11.87
CA ARG A 570 -36.05 13.43 12.01
C ARG A 570 -36.05 12.15 12.86
N ARG A 571 -36.63 12.22 14.07
CA ARG A 571 -36.99 11.00 14.81
C ARG A 571 -38.09 10.25 14.08
N ILE A 572 -37.84 9.00 13.73
CA ILE A 572 -38.90 8.00 13.55
C ILE A 572 -39.19 7.45 14.94
N GLN A 573 -40.42 7.58 15.41
CA GLN A 573 -40.85 7.07 16.72
C GLN A 573 -41.38 5.64 16.55
N GLU A 574 -40.47 4.66 16.63
CA GLU A 574 -40.82 3.26 16.49
C GLU A 574 -41.63 2.77 17.71
N GLY A 575 -42.76 2.12 17.44
CA GLY A 575 -43.77 1.82 18.45
C GLY A 575 -43.50 0.55 19.25
N ASN A 576 -43.85 0.57 20.54
CA ASN A 576 -43.78 -0.58 21.44
C ASN A 576 -44.35 -1.87 20.81
N LYS A 577 -43.58 -2.96 20.90
CA LYS A 577 -44.11 -4.33 20.81
C LYS A 577 -43.76 -5.08 22.08
N HIS A 578 -44.77 -5.68 22.70
CA HIS A 578 -44.62 -6.41 23.96
C HIS A 578 -43.90 -7.74 23.75
N ALA A 579 -43.19 -8.18 24.79
CA ALA A 579 -42.57 -9.50 24.83
C ALA A 579 -43.59 -10.63 25.01
N VAL A 580 -43.34 -11.76 24.35
CA VAL A 580 -43.88 -13.09 24.68
C VAL A 580 -42.71 -14.07 24.57
N ALA A 581 -42.61 -15.03 25.48
CA ALA A 581 -41.47 -15.94 25.59
C ALA A 581 -41.87 -17.42 25.50
N SER A 582 -41.07 -18.20 24.76
CA SER A 582 -40.89 -19.67 24.80
C SER A 582 -39.81 -19.96 23.73
N ASP A 583 -38.58 -20.42 24.00
CA ASP A 583 -38.05 -21.58 24.77
C ASP A 583 -37.95 -22.90 23.94
N SER A 584 -36.98 -23.75 24.30
CA SER A 584 -36.73 -25.13 23.81
C SER A 584 -36.13 -25.37 22.39
N ALA A 585 -34.85 -25.06 22.25
CA ALA A 585 -33.73 -25.97 21.87
C ALA A 585 -33.81 -27.10 20.79
N LEU A 586 -32.68 -27.19 20.03
CA LEU A 586 -31.89 -28.39 19.64
C LEU A 586 -32.16 -29.22 18.33
N ARG A 587 -31.02 -29.49 17.64
CA ARG A 587 -30.72 -30.51 16.58
C ARG A 587 -31.25 -30.21 15.16
N LEU A 588 -30.43 -30.19 14.09
CA LEU A 588 -29.61 -31.27 13.45
C LEU A 588 -30.50 -32.41 12.91
N LEU A 589 -30.50 -32.78 11.61
CA LEU A 589 -29.35 -33.02 10.71
C LEU A 589 -29.72 -32.96 9.21
N TRP A 590 -28.73 -33.15 8.32
CA TRP A 590 -28.89 -33.30 6.85
C TRP A 590 -29.41 -34.69 6.42
N THR A 591 -30.06 -34.79 5.25
CA THR A 591 -29.76 -35.84 4.22
C THR A 591 -30.24 -35.46 2.81
N TYR A 592 -29.84 -36.24 1.80
CA TYR A 592 -29.83 -35.95 0.36
C TYR A 592 -31.13 -36.28 -0.42
N LEU A 593 -31.23 -35.65 -1.61
CA LEU A 593 -31.99 -36.04 -2.83
C LEU A 593 -31.52 -37.42 -3.42
N PRO A 594 -32.06 -38.00 -4.53
CA PRO A 594 -33.00 -37.48 -5.55
C PRO A 594 -34.20 -38.45 -5.92
N SER A 595 -35.16 -38.11 -6.79
CA SER A 595 -35.00 -38.21 -8.27
C SER A 595 -36.31 -38.07 -9.10
N HIS A 596 -36.13 -37.72 -10.39
CA HIS A 596 -37.00 -37.87 -11.58
C HIS A 596 -38.48 -37.39 -11.63
N GLY A 597 -38.79 -36.55 -12.64
CA GLY A 597 -40.14 -36.40 -13.22
C GLY A 597 -40.47 -35.01 -13.82
N PRO A 598 -40.22 -34.73 -15.11
CA PRO A 598 -40.50 -33.43 -15.73
C PRO A 598 -41.71 -33.42 -16.68
N ILE A 599 -42.72 -32.56 -16.43
CA ILE A 599 -43.86 -32.34 -17.36
C ILE A 599 -44.23 -30.84 -17.44
N ALA A 600 -44.34 -30.35 -18.68
CA ALA A 600 -45.07 -29.19 -19.24
C ALA A 600 -45.35 -27.89 -18.43
N SER A 601 -45.13 -26.76 -19.11
CA SER A 601 -45.77 -25.46 -18.84
C SER A 601 -47.24 -25.43 -19.32
N PRO A 602 -48.05 -24.45 -18.88
CA PRO A 602 -48.43 -23.39 -19.82
C PRO A 602 -48.63 -21.97 -19.22
N GLN A 603 -48.64 -20.98 -20.12
CA GLN A 603 -49.14 -19.60 -19.99
C GLN A 603 -50.58 -19.51 -20.59
N PRO A 604 -51.27 -18.34 -20.67
CA PRO A 604 -51.26 -17.09 -19.88
C PRO A 604 -52.69 -16.62 -19.46
N TYR A 605 -52.87 -15.38 -18.98
CA TYR A 605 -54.03 -14.43 -19.09
C TYR A 605 -53.94 -13.41 -17.91
N SER A 606 -53.56 -12.13 -18.07
CA SER A 606 -54.25 -10.94 -18.65
C SER A 606 -55.11 -10.13 -17.66
N ALA A 607 -54.85 -8.81 -17.50
CA ALA A 607 -55.88 -7.73 -17.48
C ALA A 607 -55.27 -6.31 -17.26
N GLN A 608 -55.72 -5.36 -18.10
CA GLN A 608 -56.13 -3.95 -17.86
C GLN A 608 -55.53 -3.08 -16.72
N GLY A 609 -55.36 -1.78 -17.01
CA GLY A 609 -55.26 -0.70 -16.01
C GLY A 609 -54.57 0.58 -16.54
N SER A 610 -55.22 1.74 -16.49
CA SER A 610 -54.71 2.98 -17.11
C SER A 610 -54.73 4.21 -16.19
N SER A 611 -53.75 5.10 -16.41
CA SER A 611 -53.75 6.56 -16.14
C SER A 611 -54.01 7.10 -14.72
N VAL A 612 -53.07 7.92 -14.24
CA VAL A 612 -53.20 8.79 -13.05
C VAL A 612 -53.60 10.21 -13.49
N ILE A 613 -54.33 10.96 -12.66
CA ILE A 613 -54.68 12.37 -12.88
C ILE A 613 -54.08 13.28 -11.79
N TYR A 614 -53.69 14.48 -12.23
CA TYR A 614 -53.00 15.57 -11.53
C TYR A 614 -53.64 16.09 -10.22
N SER A 615 -52.81 16.78 -9.45
CA SER A 615 -53.18 18.11 -8.91
C SER A 615 -52.14 19.16 -9.36
N GLN A 616 -52.59 20.41 -9.52
CA GLN A 616 -51.76 21.56 -9.90
C GLN A 616 -51.84 22.65 -8.83
N THR A 617 -50.84 23.54 -8.78
CA THR A 617 -51.01 24.91 -8.30
C THR A 617 -50.60 25.91 -9.39
N LYS A 618 -51.36 27.01 -9.51
CA LYS A 618 -51.22 28.00 -10.59
C LYS A 618 -50.19 29.09 -10.26
N GLY A 619 -49.46 29.55 -11.26
CA GLY A 619 -48.89 30.89 -11.29
C GLY A 619 -49.87 31.93 -11.87
N HIS A 620 -49.53 33.21 -11.74
CA HIS A 620 -50.24 34.33 -12.37
C HIS A 620 -49.23 35.21 -13.14
N ALA A 621 -49.66 35.79 -14.27
CA ALA A 621 -48.92 36.82 -15.02
C ALA A 621 -49.05 38.20 -14.30
N VAL A 622 -48.38 39.30 -14.67
CA VAL A 622 -47.67 39.75 -15.90
C VAL A 622 -46.45 40.63 -15.49
N HIS A 623 -45.55 41.17 -16.32
CA HIS A 623 -45.50 41.37 -17.78
C HIS A 623 -44.09 41.07 -18.36
N ALA A 624 -43.59 41.84 -19.34
CA ALA A 624 -42.31 41.61 -20.03
C ALA A 624 -41.66 42.90 -20.55
N GLN A 625 -40.31 42.93 -20.66
CA GLN A 625 -39.62 43.56 -21.79
C GLN A 625 -38.13 43.15 -21.95
N LYS A 626 -37.76 42.85 -23.21
CA LYS A 626 -36.44 42.95 -23.87
C LYS A 626 -35.14 42.51 -23.14
N GLY A 627 -34.56 41.43 -23.66
CA GLY A 627 -33.11 41.17 -23.74
C GLY A 627 -32.87 40.19 -24.90
N LEU A 628 -31.85 40.42 -25.74
CA LEU A 628 -31.49 39.46 -26.81
C LEU A 628 -30.39 38.52 -26.31
N GLU A 629 -30.49 37.24 -26.67
CA GLU A 629 -29.36 36.31 -26.56
C GLU A 629 -29.32 35.38 -27.78
N TYR A 630 -28.12 34.92 -28.14
CA TYR A 630 -27.79 34.26 -29.40
C TYR A 630 -27.67 32.74 -29.24
N VAL A 631 -28.10 31.98 -30.24
CA VAL A 631 -27.84 30.52 -30.34
C VAL A 631 -26.87 30.26 -31.51
N PRO A 632 -25.72 29.59 -31.28
CA PRO A 632 -24.88 29.12 -32.37
C PRO A 632 -24.46 27.64 -32.26
N SER A 633 -24.71 26.90 -33.34
CA SER A 633 -23.90 25.77 -33.84
C SER A 633 -24.29 25.52 -35.32
N PRO A 634 -23.54 24.77 -36.15
CA PRO A 634 -22.24 24.11 -35.91
C PRO A 634 -21.14 24.37 -36.98
N TRP A 635 -19.86 24.48 -36.56
CA TRP A 635 -18.62 24.23 -37.36
C TRP A 635 -18.35 25.20 -38.57
N PRO A 636 -17.20 25.16 -39.30
CA PRO A 636 -15.96 24.38 -39.12
C PRO A 636 -14.63 25.21 -39.12
N GLY A 637 -13.50 24.57 -38.78
CA GLY A 637 -12.26 24.71 -39.59
C GLY A 637 -11.04 25.52 -39.07
N ALA A 638 -9.90 24.82 -39.08
CA ALA A 638 -8.57 25.27 -39.56
C ALA A 638 -7.67 26.28 -38.79
N TRP A 639 -6.51 25.76 -38.34
CA TRP A 639 -5.14 26.33 -38.33
C TRP A 639 -4.87 27.80 -37.92
N HIS A 640 -3.97 28.00 -36.93
CA HIS A 640 -2.99 29.10 -36.98
C HIS A 640 -1.70 28.77 -36.18
N THR A 641 -0.57 29.31 -36.64
CA THR A 641 0.75 29.27 -35.99
C THR A 641 1.09 30.62 -35.36
N CYS A 642 1.93 30.64 -34.32
CA CYS A 642 2.44 31.88 -33.70
C CYS A 642 3.93 32.09 -33.98
N GLN A 643 4.28 33.28 -34.47
CA GLN A 643 5.65 33.81 -34.43
C GLN A 643 5.83 34.65 -33.14
N LEU A 644 7.08 34.80 -32.68
CA LEU A 644 7.45 35.75 -31.63
C LEU A 644 8.36 36.84 -32.20
N GLY A 645 8.04 38.10 -31.91
CA GLY A 645 8.75 39.28 -32.40
C GLY A 645 9.91 39.74 -31.49
N ILE A 646 10.77 40.62 -32.01
CA ILE A 646 12.02 41.05 -31.36
C ILE A 646 12.06 42.58 -31.20
N HIS A 647 12.49 43.04 -30.03
CA HIS A 647 13.16 44.33 -29.76
C HIS A 647 14.15 44.10 -28.61
N GLY A 648 15.39 44.58 -28.58
CA GLY A 648 16.21 45.27 -29.59
C GLY A 648 17.39 46.01 -28.91
N ILE A 649 18.39 46.48 -29.69
CA ILE A 649 19.46 47.49 -29.41
C ILE A 649 20.90 47.03 -29.75
N ARG A 650 21.53 47.76 -30.71
CA ARG A 650 22.94 48.20 -30.91
C ARG A 650 24.09 47.45 -30.18
N LYS A 651 25.32 47.26 -30.70
CA LYS A 651 26.08 47.47 -31.96
C LYS A 651 27.59 47.38 -31.55
N GLN A 652 28.43 46.56 -32.20
CA GLN A 652 29.81 46.96 -32.57
C GLN A 652 30.39 46.02 -33.66
N LYS A 653 31.62 46.27 -34.15
CA LYS A 653 32.05 45.94 -35.54
C LYS A 653 33.55 45.60 -35.67
N ARG A 654 33.88 44.51 -36.41
CA ARG A 654 35.08 44.19 -37.25
C ARG A 654 34.81 42.80 -37.91
N GLU A 655 35.11 42.47 -39.18
CA GLU A 655 36.36 42.49 -39.98
C GLU A 655 37.43 41.48 -39.46
N GLU A 656 38.05 40.57 -40.25
CA GLU A 656 37.83 40.04 -41.62
C GLU A 656 38.75 38.79 -41.87
N VAL A 657 38.59 38.08 -43.02
CA VAL A 657 39.54 37.12 -43.67
C VAL A 657 39.65 35.65 -43.11
N PRO A 658 39.87 34.58 -43.95
CA PRO A 658 39.76 33.15 -43.55
C PRO A 658 41.03 32.27 -43.75
N GLY A 659 41.00 30.99 -43.31
CA GLY A 659 42.00 29.96 -43.72
C GLY A 659 41.92 28.53 -43.12
N LEU A 660 41.77 27.52 -44.00
CA LEU A 660 42.23 26.09 -43.99
C LEU A 660 42.44 25.26 -42.67
N GLY A 661 41.93 24.01 -42.65
CA GLY A 661 42.65 22.88 -42.00
C GLY A 661 41.87 21.64 -41.47
N LEU A 662 42.18 20.45 -42.02
CA LEU A 662 42.25 19.10 -41.35
C LEU A 662 41.00 18.38 -40.75
N VAL A 663 40.27 17.65 -41.61
CA VAL A 663 40.20 16.15 -41.69
C VAL A 663 40.02 15.28 -40.39
N LEU A 664 38.80 14.71 -40.21
CA LEU A 664 38.42 13.35 -39.65
C LEU A 664 38.85 12.93 -38.20
N PRO A 665 38.33 11.80 -37.63
CA PRO A 665 36.96 11.25 -37.52
C PRO A 665 36.56 10.93 -36.04
N PRO A 666 35.36 10.37 -35.72
CA PRO A 666 34.91 10.16 -34.32
C PRO A 666 35.12 8.74 -33.74
N PRO A 667 35.05 8.56 -32.40
CA PRO A 667 34.95 7.26 -31.73
C PRO A 667 33.57 6.97 -31.08
N GLU A 668 33.25 5.69 -30.85
CA GLU A 668 32.04 5.20 -30.17
C GLU A 668 32.26 4.84 -28.68
N LEU A 669 31.14 4.56 -27.99
CA LEU A 669 30.93 3.62 -26.86
C LEU A 669 32.08 3.35 -25.86
N CYS A 670 31.74 3.49 -24.56
CA CYS A 670 31.53 2.28 -23.74
C CYS A 670 30.69 2.52 -22.48
N LYS A 671 30.23 1.42 -21.85
CA LYS A 671 29.48 1.38 -20.58
C LYS A 671 30.39 0.95 -19.41
N ALA A 672 30.12 1.42 -18.20
CA ALA A 672 30.36 0.66 -16.97
C ALA A 672 29.48 1.20 -15.82
N LEU A 673 28.99 0.30 -14.95
CA LEU A 673 28.42 0.67 -13.65
C LEU A 673 29.49 0.53 -12.56
N ALA A 674 29.29 1.25 -11.44
CA ALA A 674 30.00 1.00 -10.19
C ALA A 674 28.98 0.89 -9.05
N CYS A 675 29.09 -0.16 -8.24
CA CYS A 675 28.22 -0.39 -7.09
C CYS A 675 28.99 -0.33 -5.77
N THR A 676 28.41 0.39 -4.81
CA THR A 676 28.45 0.13 -3.35
C THR A 676 29.77 -0.21 -2.66
N ALA A 677 30.25 0.69 -1.79
CA ALA A 677 30.79 0.32 -0.49
C ALA A 677 30.64 1.48 0.52
N PHE A 678 29.91 1.26 1.62
CA PHE A 678 29.95 2.15 2.80
C PHE A 678 29.46 1.40 4.05
N LYS A 679 30.38 0.99 4.95
CA LYS A 679 30.03 0.66 6.34
C LYS A 679 31.23 0.71 7.30
N PHE A 680 31.14 1.66 8.23
CA PHE A 680 31.50 1.59 9.65
C PHE A 680 32.92 1.18 10.15
N LEU A 681 33.49 2.16 10.85
CA LEU A 681 34.35 2.11 12.06
C LEU A 681 35.74 1.42 12.04
N SER A 682 36.71 2.25 12.43
CA SER A 682 38.10 1.93 12.76
C SER A 682 38.26 1.50 14.22
N ARG A 683 39.25 0.62 14.51
CA ARG A 683 40.37 0.96 15.42
C ARG A 683 41.53 -0.05 15.47
N ARG A 684 42.74 0.48 15.21
CA ARG A 684 44.08 0.16 15.78
C ARG A 684 44.76 -1.21 15.48
N HIS A 685 46.02 -1.08 15.02
CA HIS A 685 47.28 -1.82 15.32
C HIS A 685 47.24 -3.24 15.95
N PHE A 686 48.16 -4.16 15.64
CA PHE A 686 49.62 -3.98 15.43
C PHE A 686 50.21 -4.93 14.35
N CYS A 687 51.54 -4.96 14.20
CA CYS A 687 52.35 -5.80 13.29
C CYS A 687 52.09 -7.34 13.43
N ARG A 688 52.53 -8.25 12.54
CA ARG A 688 53.86 -8.32 11.88
C ARG A 688 53.93 -9.34 10.70
N GLU A 689 55.01 -9.22 9.91
CA GLU A 689 55.76 -10.15 9.01
C GLU A 689 55.49 -11.69 9.13
N VAL A 690 55.74 -12.60 8.16
CA VAL A 690 56.28 -12.58 6.75
C VAL A 690 56.00 -13.96 6.07
N SER A 691 56.36 -14.09 4.78
CA SER A 691 56.47 -15.30 3.92
C SER A 691 55.15 -15.97 3.45
N SER A 692 54.92 -16.36 2.19
CA SER A 692 55.71 -16.67 0.96
C SER A 692 56.08 -18.15 0.76
N GLY A 693 55.71 -18.71 -0.40
CA GLY A 693 55.93 -20.12 -0.78
C GLY A 693 54.71 -20.64 -1.56
N GLN A 694 54.45 -20.12 -2.76
CA GLN A 694 54.82 -20.73 -4.05
C GLN A 694 54.05 -22.02 -4.39
N ALA A 695 53.49 -22.04 -5.60
CA ALA A 695 52.78 -23.19 -6.16
C ALA A 695 53.68 -24.03 -7.06
N THR A 696 53.40 -25.33 -7.15
CA THR A 696 53.75 -26.16 -8.29
C THR A 696 52.50 -26.81 -8.88
N LYS A 697 52.60 -27.25 -10.13
CA LYS A 697 51.50 -27.57 -11.05
C LYS A 697 51.91 -28.83 -11.84
N LEU A 698 50.94 -29.48 -12.51
CA LEU A 698 51.01 -30.69 -13.36
C LEU A 698 50.55 -31.99 -12.67
N ARG A 699 50.00 -33.00 -13.36
CA ARG A 699 49.16 -33.07 -14.59
C ARG A 699 48.58 -34.50 -14.66
N ALA A 700 47.37 -34.65 -15.21
CA ALA A 700 46.65 -35.90 -15.48
C ALA A 700 47.48 -37.02 -16.15
N PRO A 701 47.10 -38.32 -16.04
CA PRO A 701 45.89 -38.80 -16.72
C PRO A 701 45.00 -39.79 -15.93
N SER A 702 43.81 -40.06 -16.50
CA SER A 702 42.87 -41.14 -16.12
C SER A 702 43.21 -42.47 -16.81
N PRO A 703 42.60 -43.58 -16.37
CA PRO A 703 41.43 -44.09 -17.11
C PRO A 703 40.26 -44.54 -16.19
N ALA A 704 39.26 -45.21 -16.79
CA ALA A 704 37.95 -45.57 -16.23
C ALA A 704 37.70 -47.11 -16.37
N PRO A 705 36.52 -47.70 -16.07
CA PRO A 705 35.60 -47.54 -14.92
C PRO A 705 35.05 -48.91 -14.37
N ARG A 706 34.06 -48.83 -13.44
CA ARG A 706 32.90 -49.74 -13.20
C ARG A 706 32.91 -50.89 -12.14
N HIS A 707 31.76 -50.92 -11.41
CA HIS A 707 30.97 -52.05 -10.85
C HIS A 707 31.22 -52.63 -9.43
N ALA A 708 30.11 -53.17 -8.87
CA ALA A 708 29.85 -53.71 -7.51
C ALA A 708 29.91 -52.68 -6.34
N GLY A 709 29.12 -52.80 -5.26
CA GLY A 709 28.04 -53.75 -4.90
C GLY A 709 27.21 -53.27 -3.67
N PRO A 710 26.13 -53.98 -3.24
CA PRO A 710 25.13 -53.45 -2.28
C PRO A 710 25.05 -54.15 -0.88
N TYR A 711 24.24 -53.56 0.02
CA TYR A 711 23.62 -54.08 1.28
C TYR A 711 24.47 -54.35 2.56
N ALA A 712 24.10 -53.64 3.65
CA ALA A 712 23.99 -54.07 5.08
C ALA A 712 23.75 -52.79 5.95
N THR A 713 22.78 -52.58 6.87
CA THR A 713 22.32 -53.29 8.09
C THR A 713 23.41 -53.47 9.16
N ALA A 714 23.28 -53.07 10.43
CA ALA A 714 22.19 -52.46 11.23
C ALA A 714 22.83 -51.62 12.40
N HIS A 715 22.23 -51.19 13.53
CA HIS A 715 20.92 -51.44 14.17
C HIS A 715 20.47 -50.27 15.10
N CYS A 716 20.04 -50.54 16.35
CA CYS A 716 19.50 -49.59 17.37
C CYS A 716 20.08 -49.91 18.77
N PRO A 717 19.74 -49.16 19.86
CA PRO A 717 18.62 -49.60 20.73
C PRO A 717 17.75 -48.49 21.43
N PHE A 718 16.45 -48.81 21.65
CA PHE A 718 15.49 -48.42 22.75
C PHE A 718 15.35 -46.96 23.29
N ALA A 719 14.18 -46.39 23.70
CA ALA A 719 12.73 -46.76 23.75
C ALA A 719 11.85 -45.52 24.16
N GLY A 720 10.50 -45.50 24.16
CA GLY A 720 9.55 -46.40 23.49
C GLY A 720 8.10 -46.64 24.03
N PHE A 721 7.36 -45.68 24.64
CA PHE A 721 5.89 -45.82 24.95
C PHE A 721 5.10 -44.56 24.49
N GLN A 722 3.91 -44.54 23.85
CA GLN A 722 2.60 -45.28 23.98
C GLN A 722 1.85 -44.97 25.30
N LEU A 723 0.51 -44.81 25.39
CA LEU A 723 -0.67 -44.78 24.47
C LEU A 723 -1.70 -43.79 25.12
N ALA A 724 -2.90 -43.38 24.64
CA ALA A 724 -3.80 -43.65 23.50
C ALA A 724 -4.57 -42.33 23.15
N MET A 725 -5.43 -42.13 22.13
CA MET A 725 -6.29 -42.96 21.25
C MET A 725 -7.67 -43.43 21.80
N LEU A 726 -8.70 -42.58 21.64
CA LEU A 726 -10.09 -42.92 21.25
C LEU A 726 -10.75 -41.71 20.53
#